data_AF-A0A7S0XXG3-F1
#
_entry.id   AF-A0A7S0XXG3-F1
#
_cell.length_a   1.000
_cell.length_b   1.000
_cell.length_c   1.000
_cell.angle_alpha   90.00
_cell.angle_beta   90.00
_cell.angle_gamma   90.00
#
_symmetry.space_group_name_H-M   'P 1'
#
loop_
_entity.id
_entity.type
_entity.pdbx_description
1 polymer ?
#
loop_
_entity_poly.entity_id
_entity_poly.type
_entity_poly.pdbx_seq_one_letter_code
_entity_poly.pdbx_strand_id
1 'polypeptide(L)'
;YKDTNGSATCVACGRGKYSTDTAAVLEAQCLSCPLYTDAPVGSDEKTDCICNAGYTGADGFQCTECPVGTYKPLNGSAACTLCAIAQYSGAVAATDAATCQDCPAGSSAPEGSDVITDCKCNLGYTSMSDGTVCTACPAGTFKPTTGVGECTACVPGKYSESVAAFSISTCLDCPANTYAPVSSGARTDCTCNAGYIGDDGTACVACPTGSWKAFTGEGVCTACAAGKYSVQPAAVSQSYCQNCAQYADSPEGSSSGDMCICQLGYYGPGTGPCTPCEQGHFCALGQKGACTANSDAPAMSPYQANCTCNAGFTVPVLDGPCETCPANTYKEVSGNQSCSTCPANSVSLHDASASRLYCACSPGYYGDLGGPCTQCPAGSWCSRGQQNACPPFTESAAGSDEQTDCHAMAGYSCASGETCNLCAVDNYCPGGPPPNIFPCPEGEQAPQGMSAESQCVAASGECDDANAEKLFGGACRCRGGFWGDVPAGDPCVVCTAGSYCPGGNVRASCTAHSSSAAGSAFAASCQCDPGYYFDAASQCVECESGKWCFGGAANSCPQNTGSSPGAVSQEGCSPLRGHCAPPGMPYVEGEAGTWCDEFGAVNQCSEGFTSPVGSWSEANCSAIVATPAPAVNKSNTTELSRSAGEACGTGSCTVGFYRQQCADGGECVPCTTPVLSNAVWTSAGVPFDADQCQWECSDGFVQQSAGSCIQGAVNGTAANETAVEEELPNPEEPVVTPIILAAIMAGGGGGGGGGP
;
A
#
# COMPACT_ATOMS: atom_id res chain seq x y z
N TYR A 1 72.42 95.52 -76.74
CA TYR A 1 72.82 96.94 -76.74
C TYR A 1 74.32 97.09 -77.02
N LYS A 2 74.84 98.33 -77.14
CA LYS A 2 76.29 98.62 -77.21
C LYS A 2 76.67 99.66 -76.15
N ASP A 3 77.35 99.24 -75.08
CA ASP A 3 77.84 100.12 -74.01
C ASP A 3 79.00 101.04 -74.43
N THR A 4 79.73 100.66 -75.49
CA THR A 4 80.96 101.31 -75.94
C THR A 4 80.89 101.63 -77.43
N ASN A 5 81.08 102.92 -77.76
CA ASN A 5 80.99 103.40 -79.14
C ASN A 5 82.18 102.87 -79.96
N GLY A 6 81.89 102.18 -81.06
CA GLY A 6 82.88 101.48 -81.89
C GLY A 6 83.08 99.99 -81.59
N SER A 7 82.40 99.41 -80.57
CA SER A 7 82.46 97.97 -80.31
C SER A 7 81.86 97.13 -81.46
N ALA A 8 82.54 96.05 -81.82
CA ALA A 8 82.15 95.16 -82.92
C ALA A 8 81.00 94.19 -82.55
N THR A 9 80.86 93.85 -81.26
CA THR A 9 79.88 92.88 -80.76
C THR A 9 78.80 93.55 -79.92
N CYS A 10 77.55 93.09 -80.04
CA CYS A 10 76.46 93.53 -79.18
C CYS A 10 76.55 92.84 -77.80
N VAL A 11 76.25 93.57 -76.74
CA VAL A 11 76.03 93.03 -75.39
C VAL A 11 74.57 92.60 -75.28
N ALA A 12 74.33 91.36 -74.87
CA ALA A 12 72.99 90.83 -74.64
C ALA A 12 72.33 91.47 -73.41
N CYS A 13 71.00 91.59 -73.39
CA CYS A 13 70.30 91.92 -72.14
C CYS A 13 70.53 90.82 -71.11
N GLY A 14 70.84 91.21 -69.86
CA GLY A 14 71.03 90.27 -68.77
C GLY A 14 69.75 89.49 -68.45
N ARG A 15 69.91 88.34 -67.76
CA ARG A 15 68.79 87.48 -67.34
C ARG A 15 67.72 88.28 -66.58
N GLY A 16 66.45 87.98 -66.85
CA GLY A 16 65.31 88.71 -66.29
C GLY A 16 65.02 90.07 -66.94
N LYS A 17 65.65 90.37 -68.08
CA LYS A 17 65.39 91.57 -68.91
C LYS A 17 65.22 91.19 -70.38
N TYR A 18 64.44 91.97 -71.12
CA TYR A 18 64.21 91.85 -72.57
C TYR A 18 64.37 93.21 -73.27
N SER A 19 64.51 93.25 -74.60
CA SER A 19 64.48 94.52 -75.35
C SER A 19 63.94 94.36 -76.77
N THR A 20 62.80 94.99 -77.05
CA THR A 20 62.16 95.03 -78.38
C THR A 20 62.78 96.07 -79.32
N ASP A 21 63.79 96.82 -78.87
CA ASP A 21 64.42 97.91 -79.63
C ASP A 21 65.41 97.37 -80.67
N THR A 22 65.04 97.46 -81.95
CA THR A 22 65.96 97.15 -83.05
C THR A 22 67.12 98.15 -83.04
N ALA A 23 68.29 97.71 -82.55
CA ALA A 23 69.50 98.49 -82.28
C ALA A 23 69.50 99.36 -81.00
N ALA A 24 69.08 98.80 -79.85
CA ALA A 24 69.36 99.38 -78.53
C ALA A 24 70.83 99.82 -78.35
N VAL A 25 71.06 101.01 -77.78
CA VAL A 25 72.37 101.65 -77.58
C VAL A 25 72.78 101.82 -76.11
N LEU A 26 71.91 101.50 -75.15
CA LEU A 26 72.21 101.58 -73.70
C LEU A 26 71.60 100.39 -72.95
N GLU A 27 72.18 100.00 -71.81
CA GLU A 27 71.60 98.93 -70.97
C GLU A 27 70.21 99.31 -70.44
N ALA A 28 69.93 100.60 -70.25
CA ALA A 28 68.63 101.11 -69.81
C ALA A 28 67.46 100.79 -70.78
N GLN A 29 67.75 100.34 -72.01
CA GLN A 29 66.76 99.86 -72.99
C GLN A 29 66.45 98.36 -72.84
N CYS A 30 67.15 97.65 -71.95
CA CYS A 30 66.75 96.32 -71.48
C CYS A 30 65.71 96.49 -70.37
N LEU A 31 64.43 96.31 -70.71
CA LEU A 31 63.31 96.39 -69.78
C LEU A 31 63.30 95.15 -68.87
N SER A 32 63.10 95.35 -67.57
CA SER A 32 62.91 94.23 -66.64
C SER A 32 61.62 93.46 -66.96
N CYS A 33 61.66 92.15 -66.80
CA CYS A 33 60.48 91.30 -66.90
C CYS A 33 59.44 91.62 -65.79
N PRO A 34 58.13 91.36 -66.04
CA PRO A 34 57.09 91.46 -65.01
C PRO A 34 57.36 90.62 -63.76
N LEU A 35 56.67 90.95 -62.65
CA LEU A 35 56.81 90.20 -61.40
C LEU A 35 56.53 88.70 -61.61
N TYR A 36 57.36 87.88 -60.98
CA TYR A 36 57.34 86.41 -61.01
C TYR A 36 57.58 85.76 -62.38
N THR A 37 58.07 86.53 -63.37
CA THR A 37 58.63 86.00 -64.62
C THR A 37 60.15 86.10 -64.65
N ASP A 38 60.78 85.35 -65.55
CA ASP A 38 62.21 85.42 -65.86
C ASP A 38 62.41 85.19 -67.37
N ALA A 39 63.47 85.74 -67.93
CA ALA A 39 63.79 85.63 -69.35
C ALA A 39 65.28 85.27 -69.55
N PRO A 40 65.62 84.42 -70.53
CA PRO A 40 67.00 84.07 -70.82
C PRO A 40 67.83 85.29 -71.26
N VAL A 41 69.17 85.17 -71.14
CA VAL A 41 70.09 86.22 -71.57
C VAL A 41 69.94 86.47 -73.08
N GLY A 42 69.70 87.72 -73.45
CA GLY A 42 69.57 88.13 -74.86
C GLY A 42 68.14 88.13 -75.41
N SER A 43 67.13 87.90 -74.59
CA SER A 43 65.71 87.98 -74.96
C SER A 43 65.35 89.31 -75.63
N ASP A 44 64.64 89.25 -76.76
CA ASP A 44 64.23 90.39 -77.58
C ASP A 44 62.71 90.58 -77.69
N GLU A 45 61.90 89.64 -77.18
CA GLU A 45 60.45 89.80 -77.06
C GLU A 45 59.98 89.88 -75.60
N LYS A 46 58.88 90.59 -75.36
CA LYS A 46 58.24 90.63 -74.02
C LYS A 46 57.73 89.25 -73.59
N THR A 47 57.34 88.43 -74.57
CA THR A 47 56.88 87.05 -74.43
C THR A 47 57.98 86.07 -74.01
N ASP A 48 59.25 86.45 -74.05
CA ASP A 48 60.35 85.66 -73.50
C ASP A 48 60.38 85.67 -71.96
N CYS A 49 59.69 86.62 -71.33
CA CYS A 49 59.46 86.67 -69.88
C CYS A 49 58.41 85.62 -69.48
N ILE A 50 58.84 84.37 -69.34
CA ILE A 50 58.01 83.23 -68.95
C ILE A 50 57.83 83.15 -67.43
N CYS A 51 56.74 82.58 -66.93
CA CYS A 51 56.54 82.43 -65.48
C CYS A 51 57.62 81.53 -64.86
N ASN A 52 58.09 81.87 -63.67
CA ASN A 52 58.98 81.00 -62.90
C ASN A 52 58.27 79.74 -62.40
N ALA A 53 59.04 78.69 -62.08
CA ALA A 53 58.56 77.56 -61.30
C ALA A 53 57.83 78.05 -60.03
N GLY A 54 56.71 77.41 -59.70
CA GLY A 54 55.80 77.87 -58.64
C GLY A 54 54.85 79.02 -59.02
N TYR A 55 54.88 79.54 -60.26
CA TYR A 55 54.00 80.62 -60.72
C TYR A 55 53.37 80.31 -62.08
N THR A 56 52.11 80.69 -62.29
CA THR A 56 51.32 80.45 -63.51
C THR A 56 50.77 81.75 -64.11
N GLY A 57 50.51 81.76 -65.42
CA GLY A 57 50.08 82.96 -66.14
C GLY A 57 50.43 82.89 -67.63
N ALA A 58 50.01 83.91 -68.38
CA ALA A 58 50.41 84.07 -69.77
C ALA A 58 51.80 84.71 -69.86
N ASP A 59 52.65 84.22 -70.76
CA ASP A 59 54.01 84.72 -70.92
C ASP A 59 54.03 86.20 -71.32
N GLY A 60 55.00 86.95 -70.78
CA GLY A 60 55.08 88.40 -70.91
C GLY A 60 54.10 89.20 -70.05
N PHE A 61 53.32 88.58 -69.17
CA PHE A 61 52.49 89.25 -68.15
C PHE A 61 52.99 88.93 -66.73
N GLN A 62 52.47 89.64 -65.73
CA GLN A 62 52.72 89.26 -64.34
C GLN A 62 52.05 87.92 -64.05
N CYS A 63 52.81 86.95 -63.54
CA CYS A 63 52.30 85.64 -63.17
C CYS A 63 51.77 85.65 -61.72
N THR A 64 50.88 84.72 -61.41
CA THR A 64 50.32 84.49 -60.07
C THR A 64 50.97 83.26 -59.46
N GLU A 65 51.17 83.26 -58.14
CA GLU A 65 51.67 82.08 -57.43
C GLU A 65 50.75 80.87 -57.60
N CYS A 66 51.32 79.67 -57.62
CA CYS A 66 50.55 78.44 -57.51
C CYS A 66 49.91 78.38 -56.12
N PRO A 67 48.57 78.20 -56.04
CA PRO A 67 47.90 78.06 -54.76
C PRO A 67 48.35 76.78 -54.05
N VAL A 68 48.08 76.74 -52.74
CA VAL A 68 48.19 75.53 -51.93
C VAL A 68 47.44 74.35 -52.57
N GLY A 69 47.90 73.14 -52.30
CA GLY A 69 47.45 71.91 -52.97
C GLY A 69 47.99 71.73 -54.39
N THR A 70 48.82 72.64 -54.89
CA THR A 70 49.36 72.59 -56.26
C THR A 70 50.85 72.93 -56.32
N TYR A 71 51.56 72.41 -57.33
CA TYR A 71 52.97 72.68 -57.59
C TYR A 71 53.25 72.91 -59.08
N LYS A 72 54.39 73.51 -59.41
CA LYS A 72 54.84 73.68 -60.79
C LYS A 72 56.38 73.64 -60.90
N PRO A 73 56.96 72.58 -61.48
CA PRO A 73 58.41 72.36 -61.42
C PRO A 73 59.22 73.04 -62.52
N LEU A 74 58.58 73.53 -63.58
CA LEU A 74 59.26 74.13 -64.74
C LEU A 74 58.74 75.53 -65.01
N ASN A 75 59.64 76.40 -65.50
CA ASN A 75 59.27 77.72 -66.01
C ASN A 75 58.43 77.59 -67.31
N GLY A 76 57.59 78.58 -67.61
CA GLY A 76 56.68 78.59 -68.77
C GLY A 76 55.27 79.07 -68.41
N SER A 77 54.33 79.08 -69.35
CA SER A 77 52.92 79.44 -69.12
C SER A 77 52.01 78.29 -68.66
N ALA A 78 52.55 77.09 -68.44
CA ALA A 78 51.78 75.93 -67.98
C ALA A 78 51.05 76.18 -66.64
N ALA A 79 49.86 75.60 -66.48
CA ALA A 79 49.11 75.65 -65.23
C ALA A 79 49.82 74.90 -64.09
N CYS A 80 49.45 75.20 -62.85
CA CYS A 80 49.89 74.45 -61.67
C CYS A 80 49.28 73.04 -61.69
N THR A 81 50.07 72.04 -61.30
CA THR A 81 49.66 70.64 -61.21
C THR A 81 49.15 70.36 -59.80
N LEU A 82 48.02 69.66 -59.66
CA LEU A 82 47.47 69.29 -58.36
C LEU A 82 48.36 68.26 -57.65
N CYS A 83 48.37 68.27 -56.31
CA CYS A 83 48.82 67.12 -55.54
C CYS A 83 47.89 65.91 -55.80
N ALA A 84 48.47 64.71 -55.90
CA ALA A 84 47.71 63.51 -56.23
C ALA A 84 46.74 63.11 -55.11
N ILE A 85 45.80 62.20 -55.41
CA ILE A 85 44.94 61.59 -54.39
C ILE A 85 45.77 60.98 -53.25
N ALA A 86 45.22 61.04 -52.03
CA ALA A 86 45.93 60.67 -50.80
C ALA A 86 47.19 61.50 -50.50
N GLN A 87 47.33 62.70 -51.08
CA GLN A 87 48.35 63.68 -50.72
C GLN A 87 47.73 65.06 -50.44
N TYR A 88 48.46 65.93 -49.74
CA TYR A 88 48.09 67.33 -49.51
C TYR A 88 49.32 68.24 -49.51
N SER A 89 49.16 69.56 -49.74
CA SER A 89 50.26 70.51 -49.53
C SER A 89 49.81 71.91 -49.12
N GLY A 90 50.22 72.34 -47.93
CA GLY A 90 50.01 73.72 -47.45
C GLY A 90 51.02 74.74 -47.98
N ALA A 91 51.84 74.39 -48.99
CA ALA A 91 52.87 75.26 -49.54
C ALA A 91 52.34 76.12 -50.70
N VAL A 92 52.43 77.45 -50.58
CA VAL A 92 52.23 78.38 -51.70
C VAL A 92 53.46 78.42 -52.61
N ALA A 93 53.23 78.69 -53.90
CA ALA A 93 54.27 78.77 -54.93
C ALA A 93 55.18 77.52 -55.01
N ALA A 94 54.64 76.33 -54.75
CA ALA A 94 55.43 75.10 -54.68
C ALA A 94 56.07 74.72 -56.03
N THR A 95 57.32 74.28 -55.98
CA THR A 95 58.17 74.04 -57.17
C THR A 95 58.52 72.58 -57.42
N ASP A 96 58.01 71.63 -56.63
CA ASP A 96 58.33 70.20 -56.77
C ASP A 96 57.15 69.34 -56.29
N ALA A 97 56.97 68.16 -56.88
CA ALA A 97 55.95 67.21 -56.43
C ALA A 97 56.20 66.73 -54.99
N ALA A 98 57.46 66.71 -54.54
CA ALA A 98 57.84 66.32 -53.18
C ALA A 98 57.32 67.27 -52.07
N THR A 99 56.74 68.42 -52.40
CA THR A 99 56.02 69.25 -51.41
C THR A 99 54.63 68.69 -51.09
N CYS A 100 54.06 67.84 -51.95
CA CYS A 100 52.86 67.07 -51.65
C CYS A 100 53.23 65.97 -50.63
N GLN A 101 52.67 66.08 -49.42
CA GLN A 101 52.86 65.12 -48.35
C GLN A 101 51.79 64.04 -48.42
N ASP A 102 52.18 62.78 -48.25
CA ASP A 102 51.24 61.66 -48.17
C ASP A 102 50.34 61.79 -46.94
N CYS A 103 49.07 61.40 -47.09
CA CYS A 103 48.14 61.27 -45.99
C CYS A 103 48.55 60.15 -45.01
N PRO A 104 48.22 60.27 -43.70
CA PRO A 104 48.48 59.22 -42.73
C PRO A 104 47.89 57.85 -43.11
N ALA A 105 48.52 56.77 -42.65
CA ALA A 105 48.10 55.41 -42.96
C ALA A 105 46.61 55.18 -42.65
N GLY A 106 45.90 54.54 -43.60
CA GLY A 106 44.47 54.29 -43.51
C GLY A 106 43.56 55.48 -43.88
N SER A 107 44.13 56.60 -44.33
CA SER A 107 43.37 57.78 -44.80
C SER A 107 43.65 58.13 -46.27
N SER A 108 42.81 58.99 -46.85
CA SER A 108 43.03 59.61 -48.16
C SER A 108 42.40 61.00 -48.23
N ALA A 109 42.94 61.84 -49.09
CA ALA A 109 42.44 63.16 -49.43
C ALA A 109 42.10 63.22 -50.95
N PRO A 110 41.16 64.09 -51.37
CA PRO A 110 40.93 64.42 -52.77
C PRO A 110 42.19 64.94 -53.48
N GLU A 111 42.17 64.91 -54.81
CA GLU A 111 43.22 65.54 -55.63
C GLU A 111 43.21 67.06 -55.41
N GLY A 112 44.39 67.64 -55.18
CA GLY A 112 44.55 69.09 -54.95
C GLY A 112 44.29 69.57 -53.52
N SER A 113 44.18 68.69 -52.53
CA SER A 113 43.99 69.08 -51.12
C SER A 113 45.16 69.92 -50.56
N ASP A 114 44.82 70.94 -49.77
CA ASP A 114 45.76 71.91 -49.22
C ASP A 114 46.05 71.73 -47.72
N VAL A 115 45.16 71.07 -46.98
CA VAL A 115 45.26 70.89 -45.53
C VAL A 115 45.22 69.41 -45.12
N ILE A 116 45.96 69.08 -44.05
CA ILE A 116 46.02 67.70 -43.52
C ILE A 116 44.65 67.16 -43.07
N THR A 117 43.72 68.04 -42.70
CA THR A 117 42.35 67.67 -42.30
C THR A 117 41.48 67.17 -43.46
N ASP A 118 41.94 67.30 -44.71
CA ASP A 118 41.29 66.63 -45.84
C ASP A 118 41.63 65.14 -45.92
N CYS A 119 42.71 64.70 -45.27
CA CYS A 119 43.05 63.29 -45.10
C CYS A 119 42.05 62.60 -44.17
N LYS A 120 40.99 62.08 -44.76
CA LYS A 120 39.86 61.40 -44.09
C LYS A 120 40.10 59.91 -44.06
N CYS A 121 39.74 59.25 -42.96
CA CYS A 121 39.86 57.79 -42.88
C CYS A 121 39.09 57.11 -44.01
N ASN A 122 39.70 56.11 -44.61
CA ASN A 122 39.10 55.30 -45.66
C ASN A 122 37.93 54.48 -45.11
N LEU A 123 37.11 53.93 -46.01
CA LEU A 123 36.06 53.00 -45.60
C LEU A 123 36.67 51.80 -44.86
N GLY A 124 36.05 51.36 -43.76
CA GLY A 124 36.60 50.35 -42.87
C GLY A 124 37.71 50.81 -41.92
N TYR A 125 38.06 52.11 -41.89
CA TYR A 125 39.04 52.69 -40.97
C TYR A 125 38.43 53.81 -40.12
N THR A 126 38.88 53.95 -38.87
CA THR A 126 38.39 54.91 -37.88
C THR A 126 39.54 55.71 -37.23
N SER A 127 39.25 56.93 -36.78
CA SER A 127 40.12 57.75 -35.92
C SER A 127 39.27 58.72 -35.10
N MET A 128 39.90 59.34 -34.09
CA MET A 128 39.30 60.38 -33.25
C MET A 128 39.26 61.77 -33.93
N SER A 129 40.05 61.98 -34.99
CA SER A 129 40.17 63.25 -35.72
C SER A 129 40.75 63.05 -37.12
N ASP A 130 40.23 63.78 -38.12
CA ASP A 130 40.79 63.78 -39.48
C ASP A 130 42.26 64.26 -39.47
N GLY A 131 43.05 63.85 -40.46
CA GLY A 131 44.49 64.16 -40.51
C GLY A 131 45.36 63.38 -39.52
N THR A 132 44.84 62.30 -38.91
CA THR A 132 45.61 61.41 -38.03
C THR A 132 45.65 59.97 -38.58
N VAL A 133 46.51 59.12 -38.00
CA VAL A 133 46.59 57.70 -38.38
C VAL A 133 45.26 57.01 -38.10
N CYS A 134 44.70 56.35 -39.11
CA CYS A 134 43.43 55.65 -38.98
C CYS A 134 43.66 54.16 -38.70
N THR A 135 42.92 53.63 -37.72
CA THR A 135 42.96 52.23 -37.32
C THR A 135 41.90 51.44 -38.10
N ALA A 136 42.24 50.24 -38.56
CA ALA A 136 41.29 49.34 -39.20
C ALA A 136 40.20 48.91 -38.20
N CYS A 137 38.95 48.87 -38.66
CA CYS A 137 37.86 48.28 -37.88
C CYS A 137 38.15 46.80 -37.59
N PRO A 138 38.07 46.35 -36.33
CA PRO A 138 38.31 44.95 -35.98
C PRO A 138 37.23 44.05 -36.58
N ALA A 139 37.55 42.74 -36.66
CA ALA A 139 36.58 41.71 -36.98
C ALA A 139 35.31 41.84 -36.10
N GLY A 140 34.16 41.55 -36.69
CA GLY A 140 32.84 41.78 -36.10
C GLY A 140 32.31 43.21 -36.21
N THR A 141 33.08 44.14 -36.79
CA THR A 141 32.65 45.53 -37.03
C THR A 141 32.95 45.99 -38.45
N PHE A 142 32.21 46.98 -38.94
CA PHE A 142 32.41 47.58 -40.26
C PHE A 142 32.22 49.11 -40.22
N LYS A 143 32.78 49.85 -41.17
CA LYS A 143 32.54 51.31 -41.29
C LYS A 143 32.27 51.74 -42.74
N PRO A 144 31.01 52.09 -43.09
CA PRO A 144 30.61 52.35 -44.47
C PRO A 144 30.79 53.81 -44.92
N THR A 145 31.39 54.67 -44.09
CA THR A 145 31.60 56.09 -44.35
C THR A 145 33.08 56.47 -44.22
N THR A 146 33.50 57.46 -44.99
CA THR A 146 34.84 58.07 -44.90
C THR A 146 34.92 59.12 -43.79
N GLY A 147 36.11 59.39 -43.26
CA GLY A 147 36.37 60.37 -42.20
C GLY A 147 36.28 59.78 -40.79
N VAL A 148 36.25 60.63 -39.76
CA VAL A 148 36.05 60.20 -38.36
C VAL A 148 34.76 59.41 -38.11
N GLY A 149 34.75 58.62 -37.05
CA GLY A 149 33.55 57.93 -36.55
C GLY A 149 33.80 56.47 -36.18
N GLU A 150 33.03 55.96 -35.21
CA GLU A 150 33.16 54.61 -34.68
C GLU A 150 32.85 53.51 -35.71
N CYS A 151 33.44 52.33 -35.51
CA CYS A 151 33.08 51.14 -36.27
C CYS A 151 31.71 50.62 -35.81
N THR A 152 30.82 50.33 -36.75
CA THR A 152 29.49 49.77 -36.50
C THR A 152 29.61 48.26 -36.29
N ALA A 153 29.14 47.75 -35.16
CA ALA A 153 29.15 46.31 -34.88
C ALA A 153 28.16 45.54 -35.77
N CYS A 154 28.50 44.31 -36.12
CA CYS A 154 27.53 43.33 -36.59
C CYS A 154 26.49 43.08 -35.49
N VAL A 155 25.21 43.09 -35.88
CA VAL A 155 24.08 42.81 -34.97
C VAL A 155 24.12 41.36 -34.46
N PRO A 156 23.51 41.04 -33.30
CA PRO A 156 23.48 39.68 -32.78
C PRO A 156 22.94 38.65 -33.78
N GLY A 157 23.46 37.43 -33.72
CA GLY A 157 23.19 36.38 -34.71
C GLY A 157 24.00 36.49 -36.01
N LYS A 158 24.91 37.47 -36.12
CA LYS A 158 25.84 37.64 -37.24
C LYS A 158 27.29 37.78 -36.77
N TYR A 159 28.23 37.41 -37.63
CA TYR A 159 29.68 37.54 -37.42
C TYR A 159 30.39 38.10 -38.66
N SER A 160 31.61 38.64 -38.52
CA SER A 160 32.43 39.10 -39.66
C SER A 160 33.93 38.89 -39.40
N GLU A 161 34.53 37.91 -40.07
CA GLU A 161 35.98 37.63 -40.01
C GLU A 161 36.86 38.68 -40.73
N SER A 162 36.24 39.61 -41.47
CA SER A 162 36.94 40.65 -42.21
C SER A 162 37.38 41.81 -41.31
N VAL A 163 38.69 42.01 -41.18
CA VAL A 163 39.30 43.24 -40.66
C VAL A 163 39.21 44.35 -41.71
N ALA A 164 39.04 45.60 -41.28
CA ALA A 164 38.78 46.77 -42.13
C ALA A 164 37.52 46.63 -43.01
N ALA A 165 36.48 45.93 -42.53
CA ALA A 165 35.23 45.78 -43.27
C ALA A 165 34.54 47.14 -43.48
N PHE A 166 33.99 47.34 -44.68
CA PHE A 166 33.37 48.62 -45.08
C PHE A 166 31.87 48.52 -45.37
N SER A 167 31.24 47.37 -45.16
CA SER A 167 29.83 47.16 -45.52
C SER A 167 29.18 46.16 -44.57
N ILE A 168 27.91 46.41 -44.22
CA ILE A 168 27.06 45.46 -43.47
C ILE A 168 26.97 44.09 -44.15
N SER A 169 27.23 44.00 -45.46
CA SER A 169 27.24 42.73 -46.21
C SER A 169 28.36 41.76 -45.80
N THR A 170 29.37 42.19 -45.02
CA THR A 170 30.36 41.27 -44.44
C THR A 170 29.88 40.61 -43.15
N CYS A 171 28.78 41.08 -42.55
CA CYS A 171 28.15 40.46 -41.39
C CYS A 171 27.31 39.26 -41.83
N LEU A 172 27.97 38.10 -41.89
CA LEU A 172 27.41 36.80 -42.28
C LEU A 172 26.46 36.28 -41.18
N ASP A 173 25.36 35.66 -41.57
CA ASP A 173 24.47 34.98 -40.64
C ASP A 173 25.12 33.76 -40.00
N CYS A 174 24.88 33.58 -38.71
CA CYS A 174 25.25 32.36 -38.01
C CYS A 174 24.51 31.12 -38.58
N PRO A 175 25.13 29.93 -38.54
CA PRO A 175 24.49 28.68 -38.93
C PRO A 175 23.16 28.40 -38.21
N ALA A 176 22.35 27.49 -38.78
CA ALA A 176 21.07 27.11 -38.19
C ALA A 176 21.21 26.67 -36.72
N ASN A 177 20.31 27.18 -35.87
CA ASN A 177 20.25 26.93 -34.43
C ASN A 177 21.47 27.37 -33.61
N THR A 178 22.29 28.27 -34.14
CA THR A 178 23.34 28.98 -33.37
C THR A 178 23.00 30.44 -33.13
N TYR A 179 23.76 31.09 -32.25
CA TYR A 179 23.70 32.51 -31.95
C TYR A 179 25.09 33.05 -31.61
N ALA A 180 25.41 34.23 -32.14
CA ALA A 180 26.60 34.98 -31.80
C ALA A 180 26.21 36.31 -31.11
N PRO A 181 26.99 36.77 -30.11
CA PRO A 181 26.80 38.09 -29.51
C PRO A 181 27.07 39.23 -30.51
N VAL A 182 26.79 40.47 -30.08
CA VAL A 182 27.14 41.67 -30.85
C VAL A 182 28.65 41.75 -31.07
N SER A 183 29.07 42.21 -32.25
CA SER A 183 30.49 42.36 -32.63
C SER A 183 31.31 41.07 -32.71
N SER A 184 30.70 39.92 -32.97
CA SER A 184 31.42 38.65 -33.16
C SER A 184 32.33 38.64 -34.39
N GLY A 185 33.60 38.28 -34.15
CA GLY A 185 34.70 38.36 -35.11
C GLY A 185 35.06 37.03 -35.76
N ALA A 186 34.54 35.90 -35.27
CA ALA A 186 34.80 34.57 -35.83
C ALA A 186 33.52 33.77 -36.02
N ARG A 187 33.50 32.86 -36.99
CA ARG A 187 32.39 31.91 -37.16
C ARG A 187 32.16 31.03 -35.93
N THR A 188 33.22 30.73 -35.18
CA THR A 188 33.18 29.99 -33.91
C THR A 188 32.51 30.76 -32.77
N ASP A 189 32.25 32.06 -32.92
CA ASP A 189 31.45 32.81 -31.93
C ASP A 189 29.95 32.47 -32.05
N CYS A 190 29.53 31.81 -33.14
CA CYS A 190 28.18 31.29 -33.33
C CYS A 190 28.02 29.98 -32.56
N THR A 191 27.54 30.08 -31.32
CA THR A 191 27.40 28.94 -30.39
C THR A 191 25.98 28.36 -30.38
N CYS A 192 25.82 27.07 -30.04
CA CYS A 192 24.51 26.41 -30.07
C CYS A 192 23.49 27.03 -29.10
N ASN A 193 22.29 27.33 -29.59
CA ASN A 193 21.18 27.86 -28.80
C ASN A 193 20.75 26.93 -27.65
N ALA A 194 20.03 27.47 -26.66
CA ALA A 194 19.30 26.64 -25.69
C ALA A 194 18.40 25.61 -26.41
N GLY A 195 18.39 24.37 -25.92
CA GLY A 195 17.73 23.23 -26.58
C GLY A 195 18.53 22.57 -27.72
N TYR A 196 19.72 23.08 -28.09
CA TYR A 196 20.53 22.55 -29.19
C TYR A 196 21.99 22.27 -28.79
N ILE A 197 22.58 21.26 -29.43
CA ILE A 197 23.98 20.81 -29.24
C ILE A 197 24.70 20.63 -30.58
N GLY A 198 26.02 20.67 -30.57
CA GLY A 198 26.87 20.62 -31.77
C GLY A 198 28.18 21.37 -31.53
N ASP A 199 29.06 21.36 -32.54
CA ASP A 199 30.31 22.12 -32.50
C ASP A 199 30.07 23.60 -32.87
N ASP A 200 30.75 24.52 -32.20
CA ASP A 200 30.62 25.96 -32.46
C ASP A 200 30.96 26.32 -33.92
N GLY A 201 30.16 27.22 -34.51
CA GLY A 201 30.25 27.56 -35.94
C GLY A 201 29.67 26.52 -36.90
N THR A 202 29.06 25.44 -36.41
CA THR A 202 28.30 24.45 -37.21
C THR A 202 26.80 24.57 -36.99
N ALA A 203 25.98 23.83 -37.74
CA ALA A 203 24.54 23.81 -37.54
C ALA A 203 24.18 22.85 -36.40
N CYS A 204 23.57 23.36 -35.33
CA CYS A 204 23.32 22.57 -34.12
C CYS A 204 22.05 21.72 -34.23
N VAL A 205 22.10 20.52 -33.66
CA VAL A 205 21.00 19.55 -33.62
C VAL A 205 20.17 19.73 -32.35
N ALA A 206 18.87 19.52 -32.45
CA ALA A 206 17.95 19.61 -31.33
C ALA A 206 18.27 18.51 -30.29
N CYS A 207 18.15 18.86 -29.00
CA CYS A 207 18.11 17.85 -27.95
C CYS A 207 16.94 16.89 -28.20
N PRO A 208 17.15 15.56 -28.13
CA PRO A 208 16.09 14.58 -28.31
C PRO A 208 15.04 14.72 -27.21
N THR A 209 13.84 14.20 -27.49
CA THR A 209 12.79 14.04 -26.49
C THR A 209 13.31 13.26 -25.28
N GLY A 210 12.83 13.61 -24.09
CA GLY A 210 13.36 13.15 -22.81
C GLY A 210 14.62 13.90 -22.34
N SER A 211 15.07 14.94 -23.03
CA SER A 211 16.24 15.74 -22.63
C SER A 211 16.10 17.24 -22.92
N TRP A 212 16.86 18.08 -22.21
CA TRP A 212 16.79 19.53 -22.27
C TRP A 212 18.17 20.21 -22.11
N LYS A 213 18.30 21.45 -22.58
CA LYS A 213 19.52 22.28 -22.41
C LYS A 213 19.14 23.75 -22.21
N ALA A 214 19.46 24.32 -21.05
CA ALA A 214 18.95 25.64 -20.66
C ALA A 214 19.69 26.85 -21.21
N PHE A 215 20.95 26.70 -21.61
CA PHE A 215 21.80 27.82 -21.98
C PHE A 215 22.38 27.67 -23.39
N THR A 216 22.59 28.81 -24.05
CA THR A 216 23.37 28.94 -25.27
C THR A 216 24.86 28.73 -24.95
N GLY A 217 25.61 28.10 -25.84
CA GLY A 217 27.01 27.71 -25.61
C GLY A 217 27.25 26.20 -25.60
N GLU A 218 28.49 25.79 -25.34
CA GLU A 218 28.88 24.39 -25.16
C GLU A 218 28.08 23.71 -24.04
N GLY A 219 27.73 22.43 -24.25
CA GLY A 219 27.05 21.60 -23.27
C GLY A 219 26.32 20.44 -23.92
N VAL A 220 26.11 19.37 -23.16
CA VAL A 220 25.30 18.21 -23.57
C VAL A 220 23.84 18.42 -23.17
N CYS A 221 22.94 17.64 -23.76
CA CYS A 221 21.54 17.59 -23.32
C CYS A 221 21.45 16.85 -21.98
N THR A 222 20.82 17.49 -20.99
CA THR A 222 20.53 16.89 -19.68
C THR A 222 19.27 16.04 -19.80
N ALA A 223 19.30 14.79 -19.40
CA ALA A 223 18.12 13.94 -19.39
C ALA A 223 17.06 14.44 -18.39
N CYS A 224 15.79 14.11 -18.65
CA CYS A 224 14.76 14.18 -17.62
C CYS A 224 15.05 13.09 -16.57
N ALA A 225 15.14 13.49 -15.29
CA ALA A 225 15.34 12.55 -14.19
C ALA A 225 14.24 11.47 -14.14
N ALA A 226 14.54 10.34 -13.48
CA ALA A 226 13.58 9.26 -13.28
C ALA A 226 12.23 9.75 -12.69
N GLY A 227 11.15 9.08 -13.05
CA GLY A 227 9.77 9.48 -12.75
C GLY A 227 9.27 10.68 -13.58
N LYS A 228 10.02 11.08 -14.62
CA LYS A 228 9.64 12.16 -15.55
C LYS A 228 9.95 11.80 -17.00
N TYR A 229 9.19 12.40 -17.91
CA TYR A 229 9.34 12.27 -19.35
C TYR A 229 9.23 13.62 -20.06
N SER A 230 9.70 13.73 -21.29
CA SER A 230 9.41 14.91 -22.13
C SER A 230 9.19 14.55 -23.59
N VAL A 231 8.04 14.91 -24.13
CA VAL A 231 7.72 14.78 -25.56
C VAL A 231 8.21 15.96 -26.40
N GLN A 232 8.81 16.98 -25.79
CA GLN A 232 9.21 18.20 -26.47
C GLN A 232 10.66 18.09 -27.00
N PRO A 233 10.89 18.08 -28.33
CA PRO A 233 12.24 18.22 -28.89
C PRO A 233 12.77 19.64 -28.65
N ALA A 234 14.10 19.77 -28.56
CA ALA A 234 14.79 21.02 -28.25
C ALA A 234 14.30 21.71 -26.96
N ALA A 235 13.95 20.94 -25.92
CA ALA A 235 13.50 21.50 -24.65
C ALA A 235 14.58 22.40 -24.00
N VAL A 236 14.16 23.59 -23.54
CA VAL A 236 15.06 24.64 -23.03
C VAL A 236 15.11 24.72 -21.50
N SER A 237 14.47 23.79 -20.78
CA SER A 237 14.48 23.79 -19.31
C SER A 237 13.92 22.48 -18.74
N GLN A 238 14.21 22.22 -17.46
CA GLN A 238 13.66 21.09 -16.73
C GLN A 238 12.11 21.13 -16.61
N SER A 239 11.46 22.29 -16.79
CA SER A 239 10.00 22.41 -16.74
C SER A 239 9.27 21.72 -17.89
N TYR A 240 9.99 21.33 -18.96
CA TYR A 240 9.46 20.49 -20.02
C TYR A 240 9.48 18.99 -19.67
N CYS A 241 10.11 18.59 -18.56
CA CYS A 241 10.03 17.24 -18.01
C CYS A 241 8.75 17.11 -17.17
N GLN A 242 7.70 16.54 -17.77
CA GLN A 242 6.44 16.23 -17.12
C GLN A 242 6.65 15.05 -16.16
N ASN A 243 6.05 15.12 -14.97
CA ASN A 243 6.08 14.00 -14.02
C ASN A 243 5.17 12.87 -14.54
N CYS A 244 5.51 11.62 -14.22
CA CYS A 244 4.55 10.53 -14.24
C CYS A 244 3.42 10.76 -13.23
N ALA A 245 2.33 10.00 -13.34
CA ALA A 245 1.25 10.04 -12.36
C ALA A 245 1.72 9.57 -10.97
N GLN A 246 0.91 9.85 -9.93
CA GLN A 246 1.17 9.34 -8.60
C GLN A 246 1.23 7.80 -8.62
N TYR A 247 2.25 7.24 -7.97
CA TYR A 247 2.57 5.80 -7.99
C TYR A 247 2.93 5.24 -9.38
N ALA A 248 3.42 6.08 -10.31
CA ALA A 248 4.13 5.66 -11.51
C ALA A 248 5.58 6.16 -11.52
N ASP A 249 6.44 5.43 -12.23
CA ASP A 249 7.85 5.77 -12.40
C ASP A 249 8.28 5.53 -13.86
N SER A 250 9.37 6.15 -14.29
CA SER A 250 9.93 6.02 -15.64
C SER A 250 11.45 6.10 -15.62
N PRO A 251 12.17 5.43 -16.53
CA PRO A 251 13.63 5.57 -16.65
C PRO A 251 14.08 7.02 -16.89
N GLU A 252 15.31 7.34 -16.48
CA GLU A 252 15.96 8.60 -16.86
C GLU A 252 16.01 8.74 -18.40
N GLY A 253 15.70 9.94 -18.90
CA GLY A 253 15.66 10.23 -20.34
C GLY A 253 14.39 9.79 -21.05
N SER A 254 13.31 9.46 -20.33
CA SER A 254 12.06 8.98 -20.95
C SER A 254 11.46 9.99 -21.93
N SER A 255 11.20 9.53 -23.16
CA SER A 255 10.81 10.36 -24.31
C SER A 255 9.30 10.43 -24.56
N SER A 256 8.51 9.56 -23.90
CA SER A 256 7.04 9.60 -23.93
C SER A 256 6.45 9.23 -22.57
N GLY A 257 5.18 9.59 -22.38
CA GLY A 257 4.43 9.23 -21.19
C GLY A 257 4.16 7.72 -21.09
N ASP A 258 4.17 6.98 -22.21
CA ASP A 258 3.99 5.52 -22.22
C ASP A 258 5.15 4.78 -21.53
N MET A 259 6.27 5.46 -21.28
CA MET A 259 7.38 4.96 -20.47
C MET A 259 7.15 5.11 -18.96
N CYS A 260 6.11 5.84 -18.53
CA CYS A 260 5.62 5.80 -17.16
C CYS A 260 4.87 4.50 -16.91
N ILE A 261 5.34 3.71 -15.96
CA ILE A 261 4.74 2.44 -15.57
C ILE A 261 4.33 2.54 -14.11
N CYS A 262 3.11 2.12 -13.77
CA CYS A 262 2.67 2.08 -12.38
C CYS A 262 3.58 1.16 -11.55
N GLN A 263 3.91 1.62 -10.35
CA GLN A 263 4.69 0.89 -9.37
C GLN A 263 4.00 -0.42 -8.98
N LEU A 264 4.79 -1.36 -8.47
CA LEU A 264 4.34 -2.68 -8.05
C LEU A 264 3.16 -2.60 -7.07
N GLY A 265 2.12 -3.40 -7.31
CA GLY A 265 0.87 -3.35 -6.56
C GLY A 265 -0.16 -2.34 -7.10
N TYR A 266 0.15 -1.61 -8.18
CA TYR A 266 -0.76 -0.71 -8.87
C TYR A 266 -0.86 -1.00 -10.38
N TYR A 267 -1.99 -0.67 -10.99
CA TYR A 267 -2.23 -0.80 -12.43
C TYR A 267 -2.84 0.47 -13.02
N GLY A 268 -2.65 0.68 -14.32
CA GLY A 268 -3.15 1.86 -15.02
C GLY A 268 -2.20 2.39 -16.10
N PRO A 269 -2.54 3.49 -16.78
CA PRO A 269 -1.81 3.98 -17.94
C PRO A 269 -0.53 4.79 -17.62
N GLY A 270 -0.12 4.90 -16.34
CA GLY A 270 1.14 5.53 -15.88
C GLY A 270 1.24 7.06 -16.03
N THR A 271 0.63 7.61 -17.07
CA THR A 271 0.33 9.05 -17.28
C THR A 271 -0.97 9.47 -16.60
N GLY A 272 -1.89 8.53 -16.42
CA GLY A 272 -3.13 8.67 -15.65
C GLY A 272 -3.03 8.00 -14.27
N PRO A 273 -4.04 8.15 -13.40
CA PRO A 273 -3.99 7.68 -12.02
C PRO A 273 -3.76 6.17 -11.95
N CYS A 274 -2.72 5.76 -11.22
CA CYS A 274 -2.46 4.37 -10.90
C CYS A 274 -3.40 3.90 -9.79
N THR A 275 -4.27 2.94 -10.10
CA THR A 275 -5.19 2.33 -9.13
C THR A 275 -4.52 1.17 -8.39
N PRO A 276 -4.67 1.06 -7.06
CA PRO A 276 -4.12 -0.07 -6.30
C PRO A 276 -4.81 -1.38 -6.73
N CYS A 277 -4.07 -2.49 -6.69
CA CYS A 277 -4.64 -3.80 -6.95
C CYS A 277 -5.68 -4.16 -5.87
N GLU A 278 -6.85 -4.59 -6.29
CA GLU A 278 -7.87 -5.15 -5.38
C GLU A 278 -7.53 -6.60 -4.98
N GLN A 279 -8.27 -7.15 -4.01
CA GLN A 279 -8.13 -8.54 -3.58
C GLN A 279 -8.37 -9.52 -4.76
N GLY A 280 -7.75 -10.71 -4.70
CA GLY A 280 -7.82 -11.73 -5.75
C GLY A 280 -7.03 -11.39 -7.03
N HIS A 281 -6.23 -10.32 -7.01
CA HIS A 281 -5.46 -9.84 -8.16
C HIS A 281 -4.02 -9.49 -7.77
N PHE A 282 -3.13 -9.51 -8.77
CA PHE A 282 -1.77 -9.01 -8.66
C PHE A 282 -1.49 -7.98 -9.74
N CYS A 283 -0.67 -6.97 -9.43
CA CYS A 283 -0.41 -5.84 -10.32
C CYS A 283 1.10 -5.65 -10.50
N ALA A 284 1.60 -6.08 -11.66
CA ALA A 284 3.00 -6.07 -12.05
C ALA A 284 3.18 -5.23 -13.32
N LEU A 285 4.19 -4.34 -13.33
CA LEU A 285 4.51 -3.50 -14.49
C LEU A 285 3.28 -2.74 -15.07
N GLY A 286 2.43 -2.21 -14.19
CA GLY A 286 1.20 -1.50 -14.54
C GLY A 286 0.05 -2.35 -15.11
N GLN A 287 0.23 -3.67 -15.23
CA GLN A 287 -0.79 -4.62 -15.69
C GLN A 287 -1.46 -5.34 -14.53
N LYS A 288 -2.78 -5.51 -14.59
CA LYS A 288 -3.58 -6.27 -13.62
C LYS A 288 -3.75 -7.72 -14.08
N GLY A 289 -3.22 -8.66 -13.32
CA GLY A 289 -3.48 -10.10 -13.45
C GLY A 289 -4.49 -10.57 -12.39
N ALA A 290 -5.36 -11.50 -12.76
CA ALA A 290 -6.22 -12.20 -11.80
C ALA A 290 -5.50 -13.43 -11.25
N CYS A 291 -5.70 -13.73 -9.97
CA CYS A 291 -5.29 -15.01 -9.41
C CYS A 291 -6.09 -16.16 -10.06
N THR A 292 -5.47 -17.34 -10.15
CA THR A 292 -6.13 -18.53 -10.71
C THR A 292 -7.23 -19.03 -9.79
N ALA A 293 -8.15 -19.84 -10.31
CA ALA A 293 -9.23 -20.42 -9.51
C ALA A 293 -8.69 -21.10 -8.24
N ASN A 294 -9.38 -20.88 -7.12
CA ASN A 294 -9.01 -21.38 -5.78
C ASN A 294 -7.70 -20.79 -5.21
N SER A 295 -7.23 -19.66 -5.73
CA SER A 295 -6.22 -18.81 -5.08
C SER A 295 -6.74 -17.39 -4.83
N ASP A 296 -6.16 -16.74 -3.83
CA ASP A 296 -6.42 -15.34 -3.48
C ASP A 296 -5.09 -14.63 -3.15
N ALA A 297 -5.06 -13.32 -3.35
CA ALA A 297 -3.95 -12.43 -3.06
C ALA A 297 -4.47 -11.19 -2.30
N PRO A 298 -3.77 -10.71 -1.26
CA PRO A 298 -4.10 -9.45 -0.60
C PRO A 298 -4.14 -8.26 -1.56
N ALA A 299 -4.88 -7.22 -1.22
CA ALA A 299 -4.83 -5.95 -1.95
C ALA A 299 -3.38 -5.42 -2.06
N MET A 300 -3.10 -4.68 -3.13
CA MET A 300 -1.76 -4.20 -3.52
C MET A 300 -0.72 -5.31 -3.79
N SER A 301 -1.14 -6.55 -4.06
CA SER A 301 -0.19 -7.64 -4.36
C SER A 301 0.63 -7.35 -5.62
N PRO A 302 1.98 -7.41 -5.55
CA PRO A 302 2.85 -6.98 -6.65
C PRO A 302 3.13 -8.04 -7.72
N TYR A 303 3.01 -9.34 -7.40
CA TYR A 303 3.41 -10.43 -8.30
C TYR A 303 2.42 -11.60 -8.26
N GLN A 304 2.42 -12.43 -9.31
CA GLN A 304 1.62 -13.67 -9.36
C GLN A 304 1.94 -14.63 -8.19
N ALA A 305 3.18 -14.64 -7.72
CA ALA A 305 3.60 -15.43 -6.56
C ALA A 305 2.93 -15.02 -5.23
N ASN A 306 2.27 -13.85 -5.18
CA ASN A 306 1.44 -13.43 -4.06
C ASN A 306 0.04 -14.05 -4.08
N CYS A 307 -0.40 -14.63 -5.20
CA CYS A 307 -1.57 -15.51 -5.23
C CYS A 307 -1.24 -16.79 -4.45
N THR A 308 -2.01 -17.03 -3.40
CA THR A 308 -1.86 -18.19 -2.52
C THR A 308 -3.07 -19.10 -2.64
N CYS A 309 -2.85 -20.42 -2.77
CA CYS A 309 -3.96 -21.36 -2.78
C CYS A 309 -4.74 -21.31 -1.46
N ASN A 310 -6.06 -21.27 -1.56
CA ASN A 310 -6.97 -21.25 -0.42
C ASN A 310 -6.83 -22.51 0.45
N ALA A 311 -7.42 -22.48 1.65
CA ALA A 311 -7.53 -23.68 2.49
C ALA A 311 -8.20 -24.83 1.69
N GLY A 312 -7.66 -26.04 1.81
CA GLY A 312 -8.05 -27.20 1.01
C GLY A 312 -7.42 -27.31 -0.39
N PHE A 313 -6.59 -26.36 -0.84
CA PHE A 313 -5.96 -26.40 -2.17
C PHE A 313 -4.43 -26.25 -2.11
N THR A 314 -3.71 -26.84 -3.07
CA THR A 314 -2.24 -26.82 -3.17
C THR A 314 -1.77 -26.59 -4.61
N VAL A 315 -0.52 -26.14 -4.77
CA VAL A 315 0.18 -26.15 -6.06
C VAL A 315 1.01 -27.43 -6.19
N PRO A 316 0.75 -28.35 -7.15
CA PRO A 316 1.59 -29.53 -7.36
C PRO A 316 2.92 -29.20 -8.05
N VAL A 317 2.98 -28.07 -8.76
CA VAL A 317 4.14 -27.55 -9.48
C VAL A 317 4.24 -26.05 -9.19
N LEU A 318 5.45 -25.52 -9.06
CA LEU A 318 5.68 -24.07 -8.94
C LEU A 318 4.98 -23.34 -10.11
N ASP A 319 4.24 -22.28 -9.79
CA ASP A 319 3.42 -21.48 -10.74
C ASP A 319 2.27 -22.23 -11.45
N GLY A 320 1.90 -23.44 -10.97
CA GLY A 320 0.71 -24.17 -11.44
C GLY A 320 -0.63 -23.66 -10.86
N PRO A 321 -1.78 -24.11 -11.40
CA PRO A 321 -3.09 -23.82 -10.83
C PRO A 321 -3.26 -24.51 -9.46
N CYS A 322 -4.16 -23.97 -8.63
CA CYS A 322 -4.50 -24.56 -7.34
C CYS A 322 -5.42 -25.77 -7.50
N GLU A 323 -4.85 -26.95 -7.30
CA GLU A 323 -5.55 -28.23 -7.30
C GLU A 323 -6.05 -28.58 -5.90
N THR A 324 -7.11 -29.39 -5.82
CA THR A 324 -7.70 -29.83 -4.55
C THR A 324 -6.72 -30.71 -3.77
N CYS A 325 -6.63 -30.55 -2.45
CA CYS A 325 -5.94 -31.51 -1.60
C CYS A 325 -6.54 -32.92 -1.82
N PRO A 326 -5.74 -33.91 -2.26
CA PRO A 326 -6.23 -35.26 -2.54
C PRO A 326 -6.61 -35.97 -1.24
N ALA A 327 -7.43 -37.03 -1.39
CA ALA A 327 -7.85 -37.87 -0.27
C ALA A 327 -6.68 -38.28 0.66
N ASN A 328 -6.98 -38.31 1.96
CA ASN A 328 -6.03 -38.48 3.09
C ASN A 328 -5.14 -37.27 3.38
N THR A 329 -5.42 -36.11 2.78
CA THR A 329 -4.69 -34.87 3.06
C THR A 329 -5.62 -33.67 3.30
N TYR A 330 -5.14 -32.67 4.04
CA TYR A 330 -5.88 -31.46 4.38
C TYR A 330 -4.96 -30.23 4.39
N LYS A 331 -5.53 -29.02 4.32
CA LYS A 331 -4.76 -27.77 4.44
C LYS A 331 -5.59 -26.65 5.05
N GLU A 332 -5.21 -26.22 6.25
CA GLU A 332 -5.95 -25.26 7.09
C GLU A 332 -5.71 -23.79 6.76
N VAL A 333 -4.54 -23.47 6.19
CA VAL A 333 -4.11 -22.09 5.97
C VAL A 333 -3.93 -21.86 4.46
N SER A 334 -4.36 -20.68 4.00
CA SER A 334 -4.05 -20.23 2.64
C SER A 334 -2.53 -20.09 2.45
N GLY A 335 -2.01 -20.55 1.32
CA GLY A 335 -0.57 -20.66 1.08
C GLY A 335 -0.24 -21.65 -0.03
N ASN A 336 0.98 -21.58 -0.55
CA ASN A 336 1.47 -22.44 -1.64
C ASN A 336 2.26 -23.66 -1.13
N GLN A 337 1.86 -24.17 0.04
CA GLN A 337 2.45 -25.36 0.66
C GLN A 337 1.65 -26.62 0.31
N SER A 338 2.35 -27.75 0.25
CA SER A 338 1.76 -29.09 0.11
C SER A 338 0.78 -29.40 1.25
N CYS A 339 -0.27 -30.14 0.94
CA CYS A 339 -1.26 -30.57 1.93
C CYS A 339 -0.65 -31.49 3.01
N SER A 340 -1.09 -31.33 4.25
CA SER A 340 -0.71 -32.18 5.39
C SER A 340 -1.45 -33.52 5.32
N THR A 341 -0.78 -34.63 5.60
CA THR A 341 -1.44 -35.94 5.72
C THR A 341 -2.34 -35.98 6.95
N CYS A 342 -3.50 -36.63 6.85
CA CYS A 342 -4.33 -36.97 8.00
C CYS A 342 -3.55 -37.85 9.02
N PRO A 343 -3.92 -37.83 10.31
CA PRO A 343 -3.35 -38.70 11.34
C PRO A 343 -3.36 -40.19 10.98
N ALA A 344 -2.50 -40.97 11.64
CA ALA A 344 -2.43 -42.42 11.41
C ALA A 344 -3.81 -43.11 11.55
N ASN A 345 -4.12 -43.98 10.59
CA ASN A 345 -5.38 -44.71 10.46
C ASN A 345 -6.63 -43.82 10.31
N SER A 346 -6.49 -42.64 9.72
CA SER A 346 -7.60 -41.73 9.37
C SER A 346 -7.51 -41.25 7.92
N VAL A 347 -8.68 -40.93 7.36
CA VAL A 347 -8.89 -40.50 5.97
C VAL A 347 -9.70 -39.20 5.95
N SER A 348 -9.47 -38.34 4.96
CA SER A 348 -10.25 -37.10 4.80
C SER A 348 -11.64 -37.40 4.24
N LEU A 349 -12.69 -36.86 4.87
CA LEU A 349 -14.09 -37.12 4.48
C LEU A 349 -14.43 -36.62 3.06
N HIS A 350 -13.75 -35.58 2.57
CA HIS A 350 -13.97 -34.98 1.26
C HIS A 350 -12.66 -34.54 0.60
N ASP A 351 -12.63 -34.51 -0.72
CA ASP A 351 -11.60 -33.80 -1.49
C ASP A 351 -11.61 -32.31 -1.13
N ALA A 352 -10.46 -31.64 -1.23
CA ALA A 352 -10.26 -30.25 -0.81
C ALA A 352 -10.51 -29.98 0.70
N SER A 353 -10.19 -30.94 1.58
CA SER A 353 -10.37 -30.79 3.02
C SER A 353 -9.61 -29.60 3.62
N ALA A 354 -10.37 -28.57 4.03
CA ALA A 354 -9.84 -27.31 4.57
C ALA A 354 -9.54 -27.35 6.09
N SER A 355 -9.69 -28.50 6.76
CA SER A 355 -9.31 -28.68 8.16
C SER A 355 -8.95 -30.11 8.52
N ARG A 356 -8.07 -30.27 9.51
CA ARG A 356 -7.73 -31.52 10.17
C ARG A 356 -8.96 -32.20 10.79
N LEU A 357 -9.96 -31.44 11.20
CA LEU A 357 -11.23 -31.95 11.74
C LEU A 357 -12.05 -32.75 10.71
N TYR A 358 -11.74 -32.63 9.41
CA TYR A 358 -12.34 -33.49 8.38
C TYR A 358 -11.61 -34.83 8.19
N CYS A 359 -10.54 -35.11 8.94
CA CYS A 359 -9.94 -36.44 9.02
C CYS A 359 -10.75 -37.30 9.99
N ALA A 360 -11.43 -38.32 9.47
CA ALA A 360 -12.18 -39.32 10.24
C ALA A 360 -11.46 -40.67 10.24
N CYS A 361 -11.63 -41.46 11.29
CA CYS A 361 -10.97 -42.77 11.37
C CYS A 361 -11.42 -43.72 10.24
N SER A 362 -10.45 -44.47 9.71
CA SER A 362 -10.70 -45.55 8.76
C SER A 362 -11.62 -46.61 9.38
N PRO A 363 -12.34 -47.40 8.56
CA PRO A 363 -13.04 -48.61 9.03
C PRO A 363 -12.11 -49.47 9.90
N GLY A 364 -12.61 -49.96 11.04
CA GLY A 364 -11.86 -50.78 11.98
C GLY A 364 -11.09 -49.99 13.05
N TYR A 365 -11.19 -48.66 13.02
CA TYR A 365 -10.56 -47.75 13.97
C TYR A 365 -11.56 -46.73 14.55
N TYR A 366 -11.32 -46.28 15.77
CA TYR A 366 -12.12 -45.26 16.48
C TYR A 366 -11.26 -44.18 17.11
N GLY A 367 -11.86 -43.02 17.37
CA GLY A 367 -11.20 -41.86 17.94
C GLY A 367 -11.91 -40.55 17.59
N ASP A 368 -11.44 -39.45 18.19
CA ASP A 368 -11.96 -38.10 17.91
C ASP A 368 -11.59 -37.62 16.50
N LEU A 369 -12.45 -36.78 15.91
CA LEU A 369 -12.20 -36.17 14.60
C LEU A 369 -10.89 -35.36 14.60
N GLY A 370 -10.02 -35.61 13.62
CA GLY A 370 -8.67 -35.05 13.57
C GLY A 370 -7.67 -35.60 14.61
N GLY A 371 -8.08 -36.52 15.47
CA GLY A 371 -7.24 -37.23 16.43
C GLY A 371 -6.49 -38.42 15.82
N PRO A 372 -5.53 -39.03 16.56
CA PRO A 372 -4.97 -40.33 16.19
C PRO A 372 -6.01 -41.44 16.40
N CYS A 373 -6.17 -42.32 15.41
CA CYS A 373 -7.19 -43.36 15.44
C CYS A 373 -6.65 -44.68 15.99
N THR A 374 -7.35 -45.25 16.97
CA THR A 374 -7.00 -46.48 17.67
C THR A 374 -7.75 -47.67 17.07
N GLN A 375 -7.08 -48.80 16.89
CA GLN A 375 -7.70 -50.02 16.35
C GLN A 375 -8.82 -50.51 17.29
N CYS A 376 -9.94 -50.97 16.73
CA CYS A 376 -11.04 -51.51 17.52
C CYS A 376 -10.55 -52.69 18.38
N PRO A 377 -10.83 -52.72 19.70
CA PRO A 377 -10.50 -53.88 20.53
C PRO A 377 -11.38 -55.08 20.18
N ALA A 378 -10.92 -56.28 20.50
CA ALA A 378 -11.70 -57.51 20.32
C ALA A 378 -13.03 -57.45 21.11
N GLY A 379 -14.12 -57.97 20.52
CA GLY A 379 -15.48 -57.84 21.06
C GLY A 379 -16.13 -56.47 20.81
N SER A 380 -15.58 -55.67 19.90
CA SER A 380 -16.15 -54.42 19.39
C SER A 380 -15.99 -54.33 17.86
N TRP A 381 -16.81 -53.50 17.22
CA TRP A 381 -16.70 -53.15 15.80
C TRP A 381 -16.74 -51.63 15.64
N CYS A 382 -15.94 -51.10 14.71
CA CYS A 382 -15.68 -49.67 14.61
C CYS A 382 -16.04 -49.12 13.22
N SER A 383 -17.22 -48.54 13.11
CA SER A 383 -17.71 -47.91 11.88
C SER A 383 -17.66 -46.38 12.00
N ARG A 384 -17.14 -45.71 10.96
CA ARG A 384 -17.10 -44.23 10.85
C ARG A 384 -16.47 -43.53 12.07
N GLY A 385 -15.50 -44.18 12.72
CA GLY A 385 -14.79 -43.65 13.89
C GLY A 385 -15.49 -43.81 15.25
N GLN A 386 -16.64 -44.48 15.32
CA GLN A 386 -17.33 -44.79 16.58
C GLN A 386 -17.09 -46.25 16.97
N GLN A 387 -16.74 -46.49 18.24
CA GLN A 387 -16.64 -47.84 18.80
C GLN A 387 -18.04 -48.33 19.21
N ASN A 388 -18.46 -49.45 18.66
CA ASN A 388 -19.68 -50.14 19.05
C ASN A 388 -19.32 -51.49 19.70
N ALA A 389 -19.94 -51.80 20.83
CA ALA A 389 -19.80 -53.13 21.42
C ALA A 389 -20.49 -54.18 20.53
N CYS A 390 -19.94 -55.40 20.48
CA CYS A 390 -20.65 -56.52 19.88
C CYS A 390 -21.93 -56.87 20.68
N PRO A 391 -22.98 -57.38 20.02
CA PRO A 391 -24.19 -57.86 20.70
C PRO A 391 -23.89 -58.90 21.81
N PRO A 392 -24.78 -59.06 22.81
CA PRO A 392 -24.57 -60.02 23.89
C PRO A 392 -24.25 -61.43 23.37
N PHE A 393 -23.26 -62.05 24.00
CA PHE A 393 -22.75 -63.40 23.69
C PHE A 393 -22.12 -63.55 22.29
N THR A 394 -21.64 -62.45 21.71
CA THR A 394 -20.83 -62.45 20.48
C THR A 394 -19.47 -61.80 20.70
N GLU A 395 -18.47 -62.23 19.93
CA GLU A 395 -17.10 -61.70 19.92
C GLU A 395 -16.62 -61.40 18.50
N SER A 396 -15.65 -60.50 18.38
CA SER A 396 -15.06 -60.06 17.11
C SER A 396 -13.54 -59.97 17.24
N ALA A 397 -12.83 -60.01 16.11
CA ALA A 397 -11.39 -59.79 16.08
C ALA A 397 -11.03 -58.32 16.32
N ALA A 398 -9.79 -58.04 16.75
CA ALA A 398 -9.31 -56.68 16.86
C ALA A 398 -9.21 -56.03 15.46
N GLY A 399 -9.81 -54.85 15.28
CA GLY A 399 -9.89 -54.13 14.01
C GLY A 399 -11.14 -54.42 13.16
N SER A 400 -12.13 -55.14 13.69
CA SER A 400 -13.44 -55.32 13.04
C SER A 400 -14.14 -53.98 12.75
N ASP A 401 -14.77 -53.86 11.59
CA ASP A 401 -15.29 -52.60 11.06
C ASP A 401 -16.81 -52.58 10.83
N GLU A 402 -17.44 -53.75 10.72
CA GLU A 402 -18.89 -53.92 10.61
C GLU A 402 -19.47 -54.78 11.75
N GLN A 403 -20.76 -54.59 12.05
CA GLN A 403 -21.48 -55.38 13.07
C GLN A 403 -21.50 -56.89 12.73
N THR A 404 -21.42 -57.21 11.44
CA THR A 404 -21.37 -58.56 10.86
C THR A 404 -20.08 -59.31 11.20
N ASP A 405 -19.03 -58.64 11.68
CA ASP A 405 -17.81 -59.28 12.20
C ASP A 405 -18.00 -59.85 13.62
N CYS A 406 -19.08 -59.49 14.31
CA CYS A 406 -19.43 -60.09 15.59
C CYS A 406 -20.03 -61.49 15.36
N HIS A 407 -19.35 -62.51 15.88
CA HIS A 407 -19.68 -63.92 15.72
C HIS A 407 -20.00 -64.58 17.06
N ALA A 408 -20.67 -65.72 17.06
CA ALA A 408 -21.09 -66.40 18.28
C ALA A 408 -19.89 -66.77 19.18
N MET A 409 -19.97 -66.49 20.47
CA MET A 409 -19.05 -67.07 21.46
C MET A 409 -19.30 -68.58 21.59
N ALA A 410 -18.29 -69.35 21.98
CA ALA A 410 -18.42 -70.78 22.23
C ALA A 410 -19.52 -71.08 23.28
N GLY A 411 -20.43 -72.00 22.98
CA GLY A 411 -21.62 -72.31 23.78
C GLY A 411 -22.90 -71.55 23.36
N TYR A 412 -22.82 -70.70 22.33
CA TYR A 412 -23.93 -69.89 21.83
C TYR A 412 -24.09 -70.03 20.30
N SER A 413 -25.27 -69.72 19.77
CA SER A 413 -25.56 -69.72 18.33
C SER A 413 -26.45 -68.56 17.90
N CYS A 414 -26.07 -67.90 16.80
CA CYS A 414 -26.81 -66.83 16.12
C CYS A 414 -26.26 -66.62 14.70
N ALA A 415 -26.99 -65.84 13.90
CA ALA A 415 -26.43 -65.23 12.69
C ALA A 415 -25.43 -64.12 13.06
N SER A 416 -24.48 -63.85 12.16
CA SER A 416 -23.47 -62.82 12.36
C SER A 416 -24.07 -61.44 12.62
N GLY A 417 -23.62 -60.77 13.68
CA GLY A 417 -24.11 -59.45 14.09
C GLY A 417 -25.44 -59.42 14.86
N GLU A 418 -26.05 -60.56 15.18
CA GLU A 418 -27.26 -60.64 16.01
C GLU A 418 -26.95 -61.02 17.47
N THR A 419 -27.90 -60.81 18.38
CA THR A 419 -27.79 -61.26 19.77
C THR A 419 -27.81 -62.77 19.84
N CYS A 420 -26.82 -63.36 20.51
CA CYS A 420 -26.65 -64.81 20.55
C CYS A 420 -27.47 -65.49 21.65
N ASN A 421 -28.05 -66.65 21.33
CA ASN A 421 -28.77 -67.47 22.30
C ASN A 421 -27.89 -68.65 22.75
N LEU A 422 -28.05 -69.10 24.00
CA LEU A 422 -27.40 -70.31 24.49
C LEU A 422 -27.71 -71.49 23.57
N CYS A 423 -26.70 -72.29 23.24
CA CYS A 423 -26.81 -73.45 22.37
C CYS A 423 -27.97 -74.36 22.79
N ALA A 424 -28.84 -74.73 21.84
CA ALA A 424 -30.04 -75.49 22.13
C ALA A 424 -29.73 -76.87 22.73
N VAL A 425 -30.67 -77.40 23.52
CA VAL A 425 -30.60 -78.78 24.06
C VAL A 425 -30.32 -79.78 22.94
N ASP A 426 -29.54 -80.82 23.24
CA ASP A 426 -29.08 -81.86 22.30
C ASP A 426 -28.19 -81.36 21.15
N ASN A 427 -27.64 -80.14 21.26
CA ASN A 427 -26.66 -79.58 20.32
C ASN A 427 -25.42 -79.04 21.04
N TYR A 428 -24.30 -78.94 20.31
CA TYR A 428 -23.09 -78.22 20.70
C TYR A 428 -22.78 -77.10 19.70
N CYS A 429 -22.25 -75.98 20.21
CA CYS A 429 -22.00 -74.78 19.43
C CYS A 429 -20.56 -74.28 19.65
N PRO A 430 -19.60 -74.55 18.74
CA PRO A 430 -18.20 -74.19 18.94
C PRO A 430 -17.92 -72.68 18.85
N GLY A 431 -18.92 -71.87 18.50
CA GLY A 431 -18.76 -70.44 18.22
C GLY A 431 -18.31 -70.17 16.78
N GLY A 432 -18.02 -68.91 16.48
CA GLY A 432 -17.61 -68.47 15.14
C GLY A 432 -18.77 -68.21 14.17
N PRO A 433 -18.46 -67.95 12.88
CA PRO A 433 -19.46 -67.62 11.87
C PRO A 433 -20.37 -68.81 11.55
N PRO A 434 -21.63 -68.58 11.17
CA PRO A 434 -22.58 -69.65 10.87
C PRO A 434 -22.19 -70.45 9.61
N PRO A 435 -22.49 -71.77 9.54
CA PRO A 435 -23.23 -72.56 10.53
C PRO A 435 -22.38 -72.95 11.76
N ASN A 436 -22.90 -72.64 12.94
CA ASN A 436 -22.19 -72.75 14.24
C ASN A 436 -22.98 -73.57 15.30
N ILE A 437 -23.93 -74.41 14.86
CA ILE A 437 -24.73 -75.31 15.69
C ILE A 437 -24.69 -76.73 15.10
N PHE A 438 -24.41 -77.72 15.95
CA PHE A 438 -24.21 -79.13 15.56
C PHE A 438 -24.92 -80.07 16.55
N PRO A 439 -25.62 -81.13 16.09
CA PRO A 439 -26.31 -82.07 16.98
C PRO A 439 -25.35 -83.00 17.74
N CYS A 440 -25.74 -83.43 18.94
CA CYS A 440 -25.05 -84.49 19.68
C CYS A 440 -25.13 -85.86 18.98
N PRO A 441 -24.18 -86.78 19.25
CA PRO A 441 -24.24 -88.18 18.80
C PRO A 441 -25.50 -88.92 19.30
N GLU A 442 -25.94 -89.92 18.52
CA GLU A 442 -27.18 -90.66 18.78
C GLU A 442 -27.11 -91.47 20.09
N GLY A 443 -27.98 -91.13 21.04
CA GLY A 443 -28.08 -91.76 22.36
C GLY A 443 -27.54 -90.93 23.52
N GLU A 444 -26.96 -89.75 23.25
CA GLU A 444 -26.46 -88.82 24.25
C GLU A 444 -27.26 -87.50 24.22
N GLN A 445 -27.45 -86.86 25.37
CA GLN A 445 -28.16 -85.59 25.54
C GLN A 445 -27.19 -84.51 26.02
N ALA A 446 -27.31 -83.30 25.48
CA ALA A 446 -26.57 -82.13 25.97
C ALA A 446 -27.51 -81.15 26.69
N PRO A 447 -27.16 -80.70 27.91
CA PRO A 447 -27.75 -79.51 28.50
C PRO A 447 -27.58 -78.28 27.60
N GLN A 448 -28.44 -77.27 27.82
CA GLN A 448 -28.35 -76.01 27.10
C GLN A 448 -27.00 -75.31 27.34
N GLY A 449 -26.36 -74.82 26.27
CA GLY A 449 -25.11 -74.04 26.33
C GLY A 449 -23.80 -74.81 26.10
N MET A 450 -23.82 -76.05 25.59
CA MET A 450 -22.58 -76.80 25.32
C MET A 450 -21.80 -76.25 24.11
N SER A 451 -20.47 -76.27 24.23
CA SER A 451 -19.55 -75.70 23.24
C SER A 451 -18.75 -76.73 22.43
N ALA A 452 -18.70 -77.99 22.88
CA ALA A 452 -18.01 -79.06 22.17
C ALA A 452 -18.78 -80.40 22.24
N GLU A 453 -18.60 -81.23 21.22
CA GLU A 453 -19.20 -82.57 21.09
C GLU A 453 -18.92 -83.48 22.31
N SER A 454 -17.77 -83.31 22.96
CA SER A 454 -17.35 -84.09 24.13
C SER A 454 -18.13 -83.83 25.43
N GLN A 455 -19.30 -83.18 25.35
CA GLN A 455 -20.10 -82.75 26.51
C GLN A 455 -21.52 -83.35 26.57
N CYS A 456 -21.87 -84.27 25.66
CA CYS A 456 -23.15 -85.01 25.65
C CYS A 456 -23.10 -86.23 26.61
N VAL A 457 -24.23 -86.62 27.25
CA VAL A 457 -24.31 -87.70 28.29
C VAL A 457 -25.65 -88.47 28.32
N ALA A 458 -25.72 -89.65 28.98
CA ALA A 458 -26.91 -90.55 29.02
C ALA A 458 -27.74 -90.53 30.36
N ALA A 459 -29.01 -90.99 30.36
CA ALA A 459 -29.99 -90.71 31.46
C ALA A 459 -30.97 -91.85 31.90
N SER A 460 -31.30 -91.99 33.22
CA SER A 460 -32.43 -92.81 33.78
C SER A 460 -32.72 -92.67 35.32
N GLY A 461 -33.98 -92.91 35.81
CA GLY A 461 -34.36 -93.32 37.22
C GLY A 461 -35.17 -92.33 38.14
N GLU A 462 -36.24 -92.74 38.88
CA GLU A 462 -37.15 -91.88 39.73
C GLU A 462 -37.14 -92.15 41.27
N CYS A 463 -37.88 -91.36 42.09
CA CYS A 463 -37.74 -91.22 43.56
C CYS A 463 -39.07 -91.36 44.37
N ASP A 464 -39.01 -91.94 45.59
CA ASP A 464 -40.18 -92.41 46.36
C ASP A 464 -40.76 -91.50 47.50
N ASP A 465 -40.12 -90.38 47.90
CA ASP A 465 -40.68 -89.44 48.90
C ASP A 465 -41.44 -88.30 48.20
N ALA A 466 -42.71 -88.07 48.57
CA ALA A 466 -43.57 -87.03 48.00
C ALA A 466 -43.07 -85.59 48.24
N ASN A 467 -42.28 -85.36 49.30
CA ASN A 467 -41.62 -84.09 49.59
C ASN A 467 -40.19 -84.04 49.04
N ALA A 468 -39.76 -85.04 48.27
CA ALA A 468 -38.50 -85.05 47.54
C ALA A 468 -38.67 -84.74 46.04
N GLU A 469 -37.55 -84.41 45.42
CA GLU A 469 -37.36 -84.14 44.01
C GLU A 469 -36.15 -84.93 43.48
N LYS A 470 -36.19 -85.23 42.18
CA LYS A 470 -35.19 -86.03 41.47
C LYS A 470 -34.12 -85.13 40.86
N LEU A 471 -32.85 -85.46 41.08
CA LEU A 471 -31.70 -84.80 40.49
C LEU A 471 -31.19 -85.55 39.25
N PHE A 472 -30.51 -84.84 38.36
CA PHE A 472 -29.74 -85.48 37.27
C PHE A 472 -28.69 -86.44 37.86
N GLY A 473 -28.65 -87.66 37.33
CA GLY A 473 -27.89 -88.78 37.91
C GLY A 473 -28.70 -89.75 38.78
N GLY A 474 -30.01 -89.52 38.98
CA GLY A 474 -30.92 -90.48 39.62
C GLY A 474 -30.93 -90.43 41.15
N ALA A 475 -30.35 -89.40 41.77
CA ALA A 475 -30.38 -89.19 43.21
C ALA A 475 -31.61 -88.37 43.64
N CYS A 476 -32.06 -88.58 44.88
CA CYS A 476 -33.26 -87.96 45.46
C CYS A 476 -32.89 -86.95 46.55
N ARG A 477 -33.60 -85.82 46.61
CA ARG A 477 -33.32 -84.71 47.55
C ARG A 477 -34.64 -84.10 48.06
N CYS A 478 -34.73 -83.70 49.33
CA CYS A 478 -35.89 -82.94 49.82
C CYS A 478 -36.09 -81.63 49.04
N ARG A 479 -37.35 -81.27 48.76
CA ARG A 479 -37.75 -79.99 48.14
C ARG A 479 -37.56 -78.83 49.11
N GLY A 480 -37.43 -77.62 48.57
CA GLY A 480 -37.37 -76.38 49.36
C GLY A 480 -38.55 -76.24 50.33
N GLY A 481 -38.26 -75.83 51.56
CA GLY A 481 -39.20 -75.77 52.69
C GLY A 481 -39.13 -76.98 53.62
N PHE A 482 -38.46 -78.05 53.18
CA PHE A 482 -38.20 -79.27 53.95
C PHE A 482 -36.69 -79.55 54.01
N TRP A 483 -36.27 -80.30 55.03
CA TRP A 483 -34.90 -80.83 55.13
C TRP A 483 -34.88 -82.28 55.63
N GLY A 484 -33.90 -83.05 55.18
CA GLY A 484 -33.73 -84.48 55.51
C GLY A 484 -32.70 -85.16 54.60
N ASP A 485 -32.13 -86.27 55.05
CA ASP A 485 -31.16 -87.06 54.28
C ASP A 485 -31.83 -88.28 53.63
N VAL A 486 -32.51 -88.03 52.50
CA VAL A 486 -33.27 -89.06 51.76
C VAL A 486 -32.39 -90.26 51.34
N PRO A 487 -31.13 -90.09 50.89
CA PRO A 487 -30.22 -91.22 50.64
C PRO A 487 -29.89 -92.08 51.87
N ALA A 488 -29.94 -91.51 53.08
CA ALA A 488 -29.78 -92.25 54.33
C ALA A 488 -31.09 -92.89 54.86
N GLY A 489 -32.24 -92.57 54.24
CA GLY A 489 -33.56 -93.06 54.63
C GLY A 489 -34.32 -92.14 55.59
N ASP A 490 -33.84 -90.92 55.85
CA ASP A 490 -34.53 -89.94 56.69
C ASP A 490 -35.66 -89.24 55.91
N PRO A 491 -36.87 -89.11 56.49
CA PRO A 491 -37.99 -88.43 55.84
C PRO A 491 -37.81 -86.91 55.81
N CYS A 492 -38.27 -86.27 54.74
CA CYS A 492 -38.20 -84.80 54.62
C CYS A 492 -39.13 -84.10 55.63
N VAL A 493 -38.54 -83.39 56.61
CA VAL A 493 -39.28 -82.67 57.67
C VAL A 493 -39.35 -81.17 57.43
N VAL A 494 -40.47 -80.54 57.79
CA VAL A 494 -40.74 -79.11 57.54
C VAL A 494 -39.80 -78.18 58.32
N CYS A 495 -39.37 -77.09 57.68
CA CYS A 495 -38.54 -76.07 58.33
C CYS A 495 -39.31 -75.31 59.43
N THR A 496 -38.70 -75.04 60.58
CA THR A 496 -39.32 -74.27 61.67
C THR A 496 -39.21 -72.75 61.45
N ALA A 497 -40.10 -71.97 62.06
CA ALA A 497 -40.02 -70.50 62.06
C ALA A 497 -38.66 -69.99 62.58
N GLY A 498 -38.18 -68.88 62.02
CA GLY A 498 -36.82 -68.34 62.27
C GLY A 498 -35.70 -69.14 61.58
N SER A 499 -36.04 -69.98 60.61
CA SER A 499 -35.10 -70.75 59.78
C SER A 499 -35.62 -70.82 58.34
N TYR A 500 -34.73 -71.17 57.39
CA TYR A 500 -35.10 -71.57 56.04
C TYR A 500 -34.34 -72.82 55.61
N CYS A 501 -34.95 -73.61 54.72
CA CYS A 501 -34.47 -74.91 54.29
C CYS A 501 -34.50 -74.96 52.74
N PRO A 502 -33.36 -74.78 52.04
CA PRO A 502 -33.30 -74.76 50.57
C PRO A 502 -33.51 -76.12 49.89
N GLY A 503 -33.81 -77.16 50.67
CA GLY A 503 -33.90 -78.54 50.21
C GLY A 503 -32.66 -79.36 50.56
N GLY A 504 -32.77 -80.69 50.44
CA GLY A 504 -31.76 -81.65 50.90
C GLY A 504 -31.62 -81.68 52.40
N ASN A 505 -30.40 -81.89 52.91
CA ASN A 505 -30.13 -82.02 54.35
C ASN A 505 -29.78 -80.69 55.05
N VAL A 506 -30.01 -79.54 54.39
CA VAL A 506 -29.59 -78.22 54.88
C VAL A 506 -30.74 -77.48 55.56
N ARG A 507 -30.51 -77.05 56.81
CA ARG A 507 -31.33 -76.08 57.54
C ARG A 507 -30.45 -74.93 58.01
N ALA A 508 -30.83 -73.70 57.67
CA ALA A 508 -30.14 -72.48 58.08
C ALA A 508 -31.05 -71.60 58.96
N SER A 509 -30.50 -71.01 60.02
CA SER A 509 -31.23 -70.01 60.81
C SER A 509 -31.26 -68.67 60.07
N CYS A 510 -32.30 -67.87 60.31
CA CYS A 510 -32.29 -66.46 59.90
C CYS A 510 -31.21 -65.67 60.64
N THR A 511 -30.72 -64.58 60.02
CA THR A 511 -29.75 -63.66 60.62
C THR A 511 -30.34 -62.96 61.85
N ALA A 512 -29.49 -62.45 62.75
CA ALA A 512 -29.97 -61.72 63.92
C ALA A 512 -30.87 -60.53 63.53
N HIS A 513 -31.92 -60.28 64.34
CA HIS A 513 -32.95 -59.27 64.07
C HIS A 513 -33.75 -59.50 62.77
N SER A 514 -33.94 -60.77 62.40
CA SER A 514 -34.86 -61.18 61.34
C SER A 514 -35.63 -62.45 61.68
N SER A 515 -36.84 -62.57 61.13
CA SER A 515 -37.76 -63.67 61.38
C SER A 515 -38.37 -64.23 60.08
N SER A 516 -38.72 -65.52 60.09
CA SER A 516 -39.35 -66.23 58.96
C SER A 516 -40.50 -67.12 59.44
N ALA A 517 -41.45 -67.40 58.54
CA ALA A 517 -42.51 -68.36 58.79
C ALA A 517 -42.01 -69.82 58.76
N ALA A 518 -42.75 -70.74 59.38
CA ALA A 518 -42.48 -72.16 59.22
C ALA A 518 -42.74 -72.62 57.77
N GLY A 519 -41.91 -73.52 57.25
CA GLY A 519 -41.92 -73.98 55.86
C GLY A 519 -41.15 -73.09 54.87
N SER A 520 -40.42 -72.07 55.34
CA SER A 520 -39.62 -71.20 54.47
C SER A 520 -38.53 -71.95 53.70
N ALA A 521 -38.52 -71.78 52.37
CA ALA A 521 -37.59 -72.45 51.46
C ALA A 521 -36.32 -71.64 51.16
N PHE A 522 -36.34 -70.31 51.30
CA PHE A 522 -35.26 -69.45 50.78
C PHE A 522 -34.78 -68.46 51.84
N ALA A 523 -33.53 -68.01 51.73
CA ALA A 523 -32.96 -66.99 52.62
C ALA A 523 -33.78 -65.69 52.63
N ALA A 524 -34.31 -65.29 51.47
CA ALA A 524 -35.19 -64.13 51.31
C ALA A 524 -36.55 -64.25 52.02
N SER A 525 -36.88 -65.40 52.63
CA SER A 525 -38.05 -65.55 53.49
C SER A 525 -37.79 -65.10 54.94
N CYS A 526 -36.55 -64.81 55.31
CA CYS A 526 -36.22 -64.07 56.53
C CYS A 526 -36.42 -62.57 56.24
N GLN A 527 -37.24 -61.88 57.03
CA GLN A 527 -37.46 -60.43 56.93
C GLN A 527 -36.92 -59.76 58.20
N CYS A 528 -36.27 -58.59 58.07
CA CYS A 528 -35.83 -57.83 59.24
C CYS A 528 -37.01 -57.41 60.12
N ASP A 529 -36.82 -57.49 61.43
CA ASP A 529 -37.81 -57.03 62.40
C ASP A 529 -37.94 -55.48 62.33
N PRO A 530 -39.09 -54.88 62.72
CA PRO A 530 -39.31 -53.43 62.59
C PRO A 530 -38.22 -52.58 63.24
N GLY A 531 -37.79 -51.52 62.56
CA GLY A 531 -36.66 -50.66 62.98
C GLY A 531 -35.31 -51.06 62.38
N TYR A 532 -35.23 -52.20 61.67
CA TYR A 532 -34.04 -52.70 60.99
C TYR A 532 -34.25 -52.80 59.47
N TYR A 533 -33.16 -52.70 58.70
CA TYR A 533 -33.15 -52.89 57.24
C TYR A 533 -31.97 -53.75 56.79
N PHE A 534 -32.06 -54.31 55.59
CA PHE A 534 -30.95 -55.08 55.01
C PHE A 534 -29.85 -54.15 54.48
N ASP A 535 -28.63 -54.33 54.98
CA ASP A 535 -27.44 -53.71 54.40
C ASP A 535 -26.97 -54.44 53.11
N ALA A 536 -25.90 -53.91 52.50
CA ALA A 536 -25.32 -54.51 51.29
C ALA A 536 -24.72 -55.91 51.51
N ALA A 537 -24.56 -56.37 52.76
CA ALA A 537 -24.13 -57.71 53.13
C ALA A 537 -25.30 -58.63 53.53
N SER A 538 -26.55 -58.18 53.36
CA SER A 538 -27.78 -58.88 53.77
C SER A 538 -27.87 -59.14 55.28
N GLN A 539 -27.28 -58.27 56.10
CA GLN A 539 -27.47 -58.25 57.55
C GLN A 539 -28.55 -57.23 57.93
N CYS A 540 -29.37 -57.55 58.93
CA CYS A 540 -30.36 -56.60 59.46
C CYS A 540 -29.68 -55.63 60.42
N VAL A 541 -29.53 -54.38 59.99
CA VAL A 541 -28.90 -53.29 60.74
C VAL A 541 -29.93 -52.26 61.15
N GLU A 542 -29.70 -51.60 62.29
CA GLU A 542 -30.62 -50.60 62.84
C GLU A 542 -30.73 -49.38 61.91
N CYS A 543 -31.94 -48.82 61.77
CA CYS A 543 -32.19 -47.68 60.89
C CYS A 543 -31.37 -46.44 61.31
N GLU A 544 -30.60 -45.86 60.38
CA GLU A 544 -29.77 -44.67 60.63
C GLU A 544 -30.62 -43.40 60.90
N SER A 545 -30.07 -42.44 61.63
CA SER A 545 -30.73 -41.14 61.89
C SER A 545 -31.07 -40.40 60.60
N GLY A 546 -32.30 -39.91 60.47
CA GLY A 546 -32.82 -39.29 59.24
C GLY A 546 -33.55 -40.27 58.30
N LYS A 547 -33.65 -41.55 58.68
CA LYS A 547 -34.42 -42.58 57.97
C LYS A 547 -35.43 -43.26 58.90
N TRP A 548 -36.39 -43.99 58.34
CA TRP A 548 -37.31 -44.88 59.06
C TRP A 548 -37.46 -46.21 58.31
N CYS A 549 -37.55 -47.31 59.05
CA CYS A 549 -37.44 -48.66 58.52
C CYS A 549 -38.65 -49.54 58.86
N PHE A 550 -39.35 -50.00 57.82
CA PHE A 550 -40.48 -50.92 57.93
C PHE A 550 -40.39 -52.00 56.84
N GLY A 551 -40.55 -53.28 57.21
CA GLY A 551 -40.48 -54.41 56.27
C GLY A 551 -39.10 -54.65 55.66
N GLY A 552 -38.01 -54.25 56.34
CA GLY A 552 -36.63 -54.47 55.88
C GLY A 552 -36.08 -53.44 54.89
N ALA A 553 -36.83 -52.39 54.56
CA ALA A 553 -36.38 -51.29 53.70
C ALA A 553 -36.22 -49.97 54.49
N ALA A 554 -35.15 -49.22 54.19
CA ALA A 554 -34.90 -47.91 54.77
C ALA A 554 -35.45 -46.79 53.89
N ASN A 555 -36.32 -45.95 54.47
CA ASN A 555 -36.97 -44.82 53.80
C ASN A 555 -36.41 -43.51 54.39
N SER A 556 -36.00 -42.58 53.54
CA SER A 556 -35.55 -41.25 54.01
C SER A 556 -36.71 -40.44 54.59
N CYS A 557 -36.43 -39.64 55.63
CA CYS A 557 -37.36 -38.60 56.07
C CYS A 557 -37.59 -37.55 54.95
N PRO A 558 -38.77 -36.90 54.90
CA PRO A 558 -39.04 -35.78 54.00
C PRO A 558 -38.01 -34.65 54.12
N GLN A 559 -37.80 -33.87 53.04
CA GLN A 559 -36.80 -32.81 53.05
C GLN A 559 -36.99 -31.83 54.22
N ASN A 560 -35.85 -31.37 54.76
CA ASN A 560 -35.75 -30.53 55.94
C ASN A 560 -36.32 -31.14 57.25
N THR A 561 -36.49 -32.47 57.31
CA THR A 561 -36.83 -33.22 58.53
C THR A 561 -35.84 -34.37 58.79
N GLY A 562 -35.74 -34.84 60.03
CA GLY A 562 -34.89 -35.97 60.43
C GLY A 562 -35.43 -36.72 61.65
N SER A 563 -34.97 -37.96 61.83
CA SER A 563 -35.41 -38.91 62.86
C SER A 563 -34.25 -39.39 63.73
N SER A 564 -34.55 -39.89 64.93
CA SER A 564 -33.61 -40.69 65.73
C SER A 564 -33.34 -42.05 65.08
N PRO A 565 -32.19 -42.71 65.37
CA PRO A 565 -31.97 -44.10 64.96
C PRO A 565 -33.07 -45.06 65.43
N GLY A 566 -33.33 -46.11 64.66
CA GLY A 566 -34.35 -47.12 64.94
C GLY A 566 -35.80 -46.71 64.69
N ALA A 567 -36.06 -45.56 64.04
CA ALA A 567 -37.41 -45.12 63.72
C ALA A 567 -38.17 -46.11 62.81
N VAL A 568 -39.42 -46.44 63.17
CA VAL A 568 -40.22 -47.51 62.52
C VAL A 568 -41.27 -46.99 61.52
N SER A 569 -41.54 -45.69 61.49
CA SER A 569 -42.50 -45.05 60.59
C SER A 569 -42.14 -43.59 60.30
N GLN A 570 -42.74 -43.02 59.25
CA GLN A 570 -42.55 -41.61 58.85
C GLN A 570 -42.95 -40.60 59.94
N GLU A 571 -43.81 -40.98 60.87
CA GLU A 571 -44.24 -40.16 62.02
C GLU A 571 -43.09 -39.86 63.00
N GLY A 572 -41.96 -40.57 62.89
CA GLY A 572 -40.73 -40.31 63.64
C GLY A 572 -39.85 -39.18 63.08
N CYS A 573 -40.21 -38.55 61.97
CA CYS A 573 -39.44 -37.47 61.35
C CYS A 573 -39.87 -36.08 61.88
N SER A 574 -38.92 -35.27 62.37
CA SER A 574 -39.13 -33.93 62.95
C SER A 574 -38.33 -32.83 62.20
N PRO A 575 -38.78 -31.56 62.15
CA PRO A 575 -38.08 -30.49 61.42
C PRO A 575 -36.65 -30.21 61.91
N LEU A 576 -35.75 -29.92 60.96
CA LEU A 576 -34.37 -29.52 61.22
C LEU A 576 -34.29 -28.01 61.53
N ARG A 577 -33.37 -27.64 62.43
CA ARG A 577 -33.29 -26.29 63.02
C ARG A 577 -32.70 -25.27 62.02
N GLY A 578 -33.54 -24.38 61.48
CA GLY A 578 -33.10 -23.24 60.65
C GLY A 578 -33.65 -23.19 59.22
N HIS A 579 -34.66 -23.99 58.87
CA HIS A 579 -35.28 -24.01 57.53
C HIS A 579 -36.80 -23.83 57.62
N CYS A 580 -37.42 -23.17 56.62
CA CYS A 580 -38.88 -22.97 56.58
C CYS A 580 -39.59 -24.33 56.32
N ALA A 581 -40.67 -24.62 57.05
CA ALA A 581 -41.43 -25.86 56.88
C ALA A 581 -42.40 -25.79 55.68
N PRO A 582 -42.69 -26.91 54.98
CA PRO A 582 -43.69 -26.94 53.91
C PRO A 582 -45.11 -26.58 54.38
N PRO A 583 -45.99 -26.06 53.50
CA PRO A 583 -47.35 -25.68 53.87
C PRO A 583 -48.16 -26.86 54.44
N GLY A 584 -48.68 -26.71 55.67
CA GLY A 584 -49.56 -27.68 56.31
C GLY A 584 -49.06 -28.27 57.64
N MET A 585 -47.86 -27.92 58.11
CA MET A 585 -47.34 -28.33 59.43
C MET A 585 -47.39 -27.17 60.47
N PRO A 586 -47.66 -27.45 61.75
CA PRO A 586 -47.89 -26.40 62.75
C PRO A 586 -46.61 -25.83 63.40
N TYR A 587 -46.30 -24.56 63.08
CA TYR A 587 -45.32 -23.66 63.74
C TYR A 587 -43.83 -24.02 63.51
N VAL A 588 -42.88 -23.07 63.33
CA VAL A 588 -42.76 -21.67 63.82
C VAL A 588 -42.51 -20.65 62.70
N GLU A 589 -42.96 -19.41 62.90
CA GLU A 589 -42.90 -18.27 61.97
C GLU A 589 -41.55 -17.50 62.00
N GLY A 590 -41.18 -16.82 60.90
CA GLY A 590 -40.01 -15.93 60.81
C GLY A 590 -40.29 -14.48 61.22
N GLU A 591 -39.28 -13.77 61.72
CA GLU A 591 -39.42 -12.42 62.30
C GLU A 591 -39.77 -11.32 61.27
N ALA A 592 -40.36 -10.21 61.73
CA ALA A 592 -40.72 -9.08 60.87
C ALA A 592 -39.48 -8.45 60.21
N GLY A 593 -39.55 -8.18 58.90
CA GLY A 593 -38.38 -7.80 58.09
C GLY A 593 -37.66 -8.97 57.42
N THR A 594 -38.20 -10.19 57.49
CA THR A 594 -37.70 -11.37 56.75
C THR A 594 -38.73 -11.91 55.75
N TRP A 595 -38.29 -12.75 54.81
CA TRP A 595 -39.13 -13.49 53.86
C TRP A 595 -38.52 -14.86 53.53
N CYS A 596 -39.34 -15.92 53.37
CA CYS A 596 -38.85 -17.23 52.87
C CYS A 596 -38.85 -17.26 51.33
N ASP A 597 -37.81 -17.82 50.71
CA ASP A 597 -37.77 -18.06 49.26
C ASP A 597 -38.41 -19.40 48.83
N GLU A 598 -38.48 -19.64 47.52
CA GLU A 598 -39.03 -20.87 46.93
C GLU A 598 -38.22 -22.14 47.24
N PHE A 599 -37.01 -22.00 47.80
CA PHE A 599 -36.15 -23.09 48.25
C PHE A 599 -36.23 -23.32 49.78
N GLY A 600 -37.02 -22.52 50.50
CA GLY A 600 -37.29 -22.67 51.93
C GLY A 600 -36.22 -22.04 52.84
N ALA A 601 -35.37 -21.15 52.33
CA ALA A 601 -34.43 -20.37 53.12
C ALA A 601 -35.02 -19.03 53.58
N VAL A 602 -34.61 -18.54 54.75
CA VAL A 602 -35.05 -17.26 55.32
C VAL A 602 -34.07 -16.15 54.90
N ASN A 603 -34.58 -15.16 54.18
CA ASN A 603 -33.85 -13.99 53.70
C ASN A 603 -34.30 -12.71 54.43
N GLN A 604 -33.42 -11.70 54.53
CA GLN A 604 -33.75 -10.38 55.10
C GLN A 604 -34.17 -9.38 54.00
N CYS A 605 -35.01 -8.40 54.34
CA CYS A 605 -35.23 -7.24 53.49
C CYS A 605 -33.96 -6.37 53.39
N SER A 606 -33.74 -5.74 52.24
CA SER A 606 -32.67 -4.75 52.01
C SER A 606 -32.71 -3.59 53.02
N GLU A 607 -31.55 -3.01 53.36
CA GLU A 607 -31.44 -1.93 54.36
C GLU A 607 -32.40 -0.75 54.07
N GLY A 608 -33.16 -0.32 55.07
CA GLY A 608 -34.16 0.74 54.95
C GLY A 608 -35.56 0.28 54.53
N PHE A 609 -35.78 -1.02 54.31
CA PHE A 609 -37.08 -1.61 53.97
C PHE A 609 -37.55 -2.61 55.05
N THR A 610 -38.86 -2.80 55.18
CA THR A 610 -39.47 -3.76 56.14
C THR A 610 -40.68 -4.48 55.55
N SER A 611 -40.96 -5.70 56.05
CA SER A 611 -42.03 -6.60 55.59
C SER A 611 -42.90 -7.11 56.76
N PRO A 612 -44.16 -7.46 56.52
CA PRO A 612 -44.97 -8.21 57.49
C PRO A 612 -44.42 -9.62 57.75
N VAL A 613 -44.60 -10.10 58.98
CA VAL A 613 -44.33 -11.49 59.42
C VAL A 613 -44.96 -12.50 58.44
N GLY A 614 -44.20 -13.50 58.03
CA GLY A 614 -44.68 -14.56 57.13
C GLY A 614 -44.71 -14.22 55.63
N SER A 615 -43.86 -13.31 55.16
CA SER A 615 -43.72 -12.97 53.74
C SER A 615 -42.97 -14.04 52.93
N TRP A 616 -43.32 -14.21 51.65
CA TRP A 616 -42.80 -15.27 50.76
C TRP A 616 -42.08 -14.74 49.50
N SER A 617 -41.76 -13.45 49.44
CA SER A 617 -40.93 -12.86 48.39
C SER A 617 -40.39 -11.48 48.81
N GLU A 618 -39.26 -11.06 48.21
CA GLU A 618 -38.64 -9.75 48.45
C GLU A 618 -39.56 -8.57 48.06
N ALA A 619 -40.48 -8.78 47.11
CA ALA A 619 -41.44 -7.78 46.66
C ALA A 619 -42.40 -7.28 47.76
N ASN A 620 -42.46 -7.97 48.91
CA ASN A 620 -43.24 -7.57 50.08
C ASN A 620 -42.48 -6.64 51.04
N CYS A 621 -41.22 -6.29 50.76
CA CYS A 621 -40.44 -5.31 51.52
C CYS A 621 -40.75 -3.87 51.08
N SER A 622 -40.95 -2.93 52.02
CA SER A 622 -41.36 -1.54 51.72
C SER A 622 -40.59 -0.48 52.53
N ALA A 623 -40.33 0.69 51.92
CA ALA A 623 -39.34 1.67 52.38
C ALA A 623 -39.76 2.53 53.59
N ILE A 624 -38.80 2.85 54.45
CA ILE A 624 -38.94 3.73 55.62
C ILE A 624 -38.60 5.19 55.22
N VAL A 625 -39.49 6.15 55.48
CA VAL A 625 -39.36 7.55 54.98
C VAL A 625 -39.05 8.57 56.09
N ALA A 626 -37.89 9.25 56.00
CA ALA A 626 -37.61 10.54 56.67
C ALA A 626 -36.47 11.35 56.00
N THR A 627 -36.47 12.67 56.24
CA THR A 627 -35.78 13.78 55.50
C THR A 627 -34.32 14.12 55.91
N PRO A 628 -33.57 15.01 55.18
CA PRO A 628 -32.09 14.87 55.01
C PRO A 628 -31.13 15.99 55.51
N ALA A 629 -29.81 15.71 55.34
CA ALA A 629 -28.62 16.62 55.21
C ALA A 629 -27.93 17.17 56.50
N PRO A 630 -26.65 17.64 56.48
CA PRO A 630 -25.67 17.79 55.37
C PRO A 630 -24.21 17.26 55.63
N ALA A 631 -23.30 17.55 54.68
CA ALA A 631 -21.93 17.00 54.45
C ALA A 631 -20.77 17.35 55.42
N VAL A 632 -19.68 16.53 55.39
CA VAL A 632 -18.32 16.86 55.89
C VAL A 632 -17.20 16.30 54.95
N ASN A 633 -15.99 16.87 55.07
CA ASN A 633 -14.83 16.87 54.18
C ASN A 633 -13.93 15.62 54.07
N LYS A 634 -13.05 15.66 53.05
CA LYS A 634 -11.82 14.86 52.83
C LYS A 634 -10.90 14.77 54.06
N SER A 635 -10.26 13.61 54.27
CA SER A 635 -8.79 13.39 54.18
C SER A 635 -8.27 12.24 55.06
N ASN A 636 -7.50 11.31 54.50
CA ASN A 636 -6.16 10.96 55.02
C ASN A 636 -5.36 10.06 54.07
N THR A 637 -4.05 10.28 54.01
CA THR A 637 -3.02 9.35 53.50
C THR A 637 -2.74 8.26 54.57
N THR A 638 -1.97 7.18 54.37
CA THR A 638 -0.64 7.07 53.76
C THR A 638 -0.22 5.59 53.61
N GLU A 639 0.56 5.26 52.57
CA GLU A 639 1.58 4.17 52.48
C GLU A 639 1.17 2.69 52.80
N LEU A 640 1.40 1.68 51.93
CA LEU A 640 2.73 1.16 51.55
C LEU A 640 2.68 0.06 50.44
N SER A 641 3.82 -0.14 49.76
CA SER A 641 4.28 -1.34 49.02
C SER A 641 3.61 -1.74 47.66
N ARG A 642 4.48 -1.97 46.67
CA ARG A 642 4.16 -2.43 45.29
C ARG A 642 4.00 -3.96 45.22
N SER A 643 3.11 -4.46 44.37
CA SER A 643 3.53 -5.28 43.20
C SER A 643 2.36 -5.68 42.27
N ALA A 644 2.61 -5.50 40.97
CA ALA A 644 2.08 -6.21 39.81
C ALA A 644 0.60 -6.68 39.75
N GLY A 645 -0.15 -6.08 38.83
CA GLY A 645 -0.99 -6.85 37.90
C GLY A 645 -2.50 -6.71 38.04
N GLU A 646 -3.08 -5.62 37.55
CA GLU A 646 -4.48 -5.59 37.11
C GLU A 646 -4.68 -4.56 35.98
N ALA A 647 -5.68 -4.80 35.13
CA ALA A 647 -5.67 -4.31 33.75
C ALA A 647 -6.01 -2.81 33.60
N CYS A 648 -5.25 -2.11 32.77
CA CYS A 648 -5.72 -0.87 32.15
C CYS A 648 -6.93 -1.20 31.28
N GLY A 649 -8.12 -0.72 31.68
CA GLY A 649 -9.38 -1.12 31.08
C GLY A 649 -9.44 -0.85 29.57
N THR A 650 -9.91 -1.84 28.80
CA THR A 650 -10.00 -1.81 27.33
C THR A 650 -11.09 -0.90 26.77
N GLY A 651 -11.82 -0.17 27.62
CA GLY A 651 -12.88 0.74 27.21
C GLY A 651 -12.35 2.02 26.55
N SER A 652 -13.04 2.49 25.51
CA SER A 652 -12.86 3.84 24.97
C SER A 652 -13.25 4.89 26.00
N CYS A 653 -12.53 6.02 26.04
CA CYS A 653 -12.97 7.19 26.82
C CYS A 653 -14.27 7.77 26.26
N THR A 654 -14.98 8.57 27.06
CA THR A 654 -16.13 9.34 26.59
C THR A 654 -15.71 10.43 25.60
N VAL A 655 -16.63 10.83 24.73
CA VAL A 655 -16.45 11.91 23.75
C VAL A 655 -15.87 13.17 24.41
N GLY A 656 -14.85 13.77 23.79
CA GLY A 656 -14.11 14.91 24.35
C GLY A 656 -12.97 14.57 25.32
N PHE A 657 -12.63 13.28 25.48
CA PHE A 657 -11.47 12.80 26.25
C PHE A 657 -10.65 11.78 25.44
N TYR A 658 -9.33 11.70 25.70
CA TYR A 658 -8.43 10.65 25.21
C TYR A 658 -7.74 9.95 26.39
N ARG A 659 -7.21 8.74 26.18
CA ARG A 659 -6.52 7.99 27.24
C ARG A 659 -5.02 8.30 27.18
N GLN A 660 -4.36 8.46 28.32
CA GLN A 660 -2.89 8.52 28.33
C GLN A 660 -2.27 7.12 28.21
N GLN A 661 -1.01 7.03 27.76
CA GLN A 661 -0.30 5.75 27.68
C GLN A 661 -0.15 5.12 29.07
N CYS A 662 -0.09 3.78 29.12
CA CYS A 662 -0.19 3.02 30.38
C CYS A 662 0.97 3.26 31.37
N ALA A 663 2.05 3.92 30.95
CA ALA A 663 3.14 4.35 31.83
C ALA A 663 2.73 5.49 32.78
N ASP A 664 1.76 6.32 32.38
CA ASP A 664 1.34 7.55 33.08
C ASP A 664 0.00 7.40 33.82
N GLY A 665 -0.46 6.16 34.04
CA GLY A 665 -1.65 5.85 34.85
C GLY A 665 -2.93 5.53 34.05
N GLY A 666 -2.93 5.75 32.72
CA GLY A 666 -4.00 5.26 31.83
C GLY A 666 -5.38 5.88 32.05
N GLU A 667 -5.50 7.01 32.75
CA GLU A 667 -6.76 7.73 32.96
C GLU A 667 -7.21 8.47 31.67
N CYS A 668 -8.52 8.76 31.59
CA CYS A 668 -9.10 9.57 30.51
C CYS A 668 -8.93 11.06 30.83
N VAL A 669 -8.23 11.79 29.97
CA VAL A 669 -7.94 13.22 30.12
C VAL A 669 -8.60 14.02 28.99
N PRO A 670 -8.97 15.30 29.22
CA PRO A 670 -9.64 16.10 28.18
C PRO A 670 -8.71 16.35 26.99
N CYS A 671 -9.28 16.34 25.78
CA CYS A 671 -8.55 16.64 24.55
C CYS A 671 -7.95 18.06 24.59
N THR A 672 -6.71 18.24 24.15
CA THR A 672 -5.98 19.52 24.22
C THR A 672 -6.22 20.42 23.03
N THR A 673 -6.81 19.87 21.96
CA THR A 673 -7.27 20.60 20.78
C THR A 673 -8.37 21.61 21.17
N PRO A 674 -8.18 22.92 20.94
CA PRO A 674 -9.12 23.94 21.43
C PRO A 674 -10.41 23.96 20.61
N VAL A 675 -11.56 23.82 21.27
CA VAL A 675 -12.89 23.89 20.65
C VAL A 675 -13.52 25.26 20.86
N LEU A 676 -14.16 25.77 19.82
CA LEU A 676 -14.91 27.03 19.85
C LEU A 676 -16.19 26.88 20.69
N SER A 677 -16.68 27.98 21.26
CA SER A 677 -17.90 27.98 22.10
C SER A 677 -19.19 27.60 21.35
N ASN A 678 -19.15 27.44 20.03
CA ASN A 678 -20.25 27.01 19.16
C ASN A 678 -19.96 25.71 18.38
N ALA A 679 -19.13 24.84 18.96
CA ALA A 679 -18.86 23.48 18.45
C ALA A 679 -18.93 22.45 19.59
N VAL A 680 -19.16 21.18 19.24
CA VAL A 680 -19.22 20.04 20.17
C VAL A 680 -18.30 18.92 19.70
N TRP A 681 -17.67 18.24 20.65
CA TRP A 681 -16.94 16.99 20.37
C TRP A 681 -17.90 15.92 19.85
N THR A 682 -17.49 15.17 18.84
CA THR A 682 -18.23 14.03 18.25
C THR A 682 -17.52 12.70 18.43
N SER A 683 -16.24 12.69 18.84
CA SER A 683 -15.49 11.48 19.17
C SER A 683 -14.61 11.61 20.43
N ALA A 684 -14.12 10.48 20.92
CA ALA A 684 -12.92 10.40 21.76
C ALA A 684 -11.65 10.43 20.87
N GLY A 685 -10.47 10.48 21.49
CA GLY A 685 -9.18 10.40 20.77
C GLY A 685 -8.98 9.03 20.08
N VAL A 686 -8.52 9.04 18.83
CA VAL A 686 -8.25 7.84 18.01
C VAL A 686 -6.90 7.99 17.29
N PRO A 687 -5.95 7.05 17.38
CA PRO A 687 -5.96 5.85 18.24
C PRO A 687 -6.09 6.19 19.73
N PHE A 688 -6.42 5.20 20.55
CA PHE A 688 -6.89 5.39 21.93
C PHE A 688 -5.91 6.15 22.85
N ASP A 689 -4.63 6.22 22.49
CA ASP A 689 -3.55 6.92 23.19
C ASP A 689 -3.10 8.24 22.54
N ALA A 690 -3.83 8.74 21.53
CA ALA A 690 -3.53 9.97 20.81
C ALA A 690 -4.67 11.00 20.87
N ASP A 691 -4.31 12.27 21.04
CA ASP A 691 -5.23 13.41 21.10
C ASP A 691 -5.68 13.85 19.69
N GLN A 692 -6.61 13.09 19.10
CA GLN A 692 -7.20 13.34 17.77
C GLN A 692 -8.74 13.41 17.79
N CYS A 693 -9.29 14.01 18.84
CA CYS A 693 -10.74 14.14 19.01
C CYS A 693 -11.36 14.94 17.85
N GLN A 694 -12.44 14.44 17.25
CA GLN A 694 -13.19 15.12 16.19
C GLN A 694 -14.30 15.98 16.81
N TRP A 695 -14.58 17.14 16.20
CA TRP A 695 -15.65 18.05 16.61
C TRP A 695 -16.46 18.53 15.39
N GLU A 696 -17.72 18.88 15.62
CA GLU A 696 -18.63 19.45 14.63
C GLU A 696 -19.25 20.75 15.17
N CYS A 697 -19.76 21.60 14.27
CA CYS A 697 -20.45 22.82 14.65
C CYS A 697 -21.79 22.50 15.33
N SER A 698 -22.14 23.27 16.37
CA SER A 698 -23.44 23.12 17.04
C SER A 698 -24.60 23.46 16.10
N ASP A 699 -25.79 22.92 16.39
CA ASP A 699 -27.00 23.09 15.59
C ASP A 699 -27.24 24.55 15.16
N GLY A 700 -27.46 24.75 13.85
CA GLY A 700 -27.61 26.08 13.24
C GLY A 700 -26.31 26.76 12.78
N PHE A 701 -25.15 26.12 12.91
CA PHE A 701 -23.86 26.63 12.42
C PHE A 701 -23.22 25.69 11.38
N VAL A 702 -22.52 26.25 10.40
CA VAL A 702 -21.81 25.52 9.32
C VAL A 702 -20.32 25.83 9.31
N GLN A 703 -19.50 24.82 8.98
CA GLN A 703 -18.05 24.92 8.92
C GLN A 703 -17.61 25.43 7.54
N GLN A 704 -16.89 26.55 7.49
CA GLN A 704 -16.47 27.17 6.21
C GLN A 704 -14.98 26.98 5.90
N SER A 705 -14.16 26.75 6.93
CA SER A 705 -12.75 26.40 6.85
C SER A 705 -12.31 25.74 8.17
N ALA A 706 -11.12 25.14 8.20
CA ALA A 706 -10.59 24.46 9.39
C ALA A 706 -10.48 25.44 10.58
N GLY A 707 -11.38 25.30 11.55
CA GLY A 707 -11.39 26.11 12.78
C GLY A 707 -12.37 27.30 12.83
N SER A 708 -13.48 27.31 12.07
CA SER A 708 -14.56 28.30 12.30
C SER A 708 -15.97 27.77 11.95
N CYS A 709 -16.94 28.13 12.79
CA CYS A 709 -18.37 27.80 12.67
C CYS A 709 -19.21 29.10 12.59
N ILE A 710 -20.00 29.28 11.53
CA ILE A 710 -20.84 30.48 11.30
C ILE A 710 -22.32 30.12 11.16
N GLN A 711 -23.23 31.01 11.58
CA GLN A 711 -24.66 30.72 11.63
C GLN A 711 -25.27 30.57 10.22
N GLY A 712 -25.91 29.44 9.94
CA GLY A 712 -26.49 29.11 8.64
C GLY A 712 -27.92 29.63 8.47
N ALA A 713 -28.20 30.32 7.36
CA ALA A 713 -29.55 30.80 7.02
C ALA A 713 -30.37 29.72 6.27
N VAL A 714 -31.69 29.69 6.53
CA VAL A 714 -32.62 28.68 6.01
C VAL A 714 -33.12 29.04 4.60
N ASN A 715 -33.38 28.02 3.77
CA ASN A 715 -33.79 28.10 2.35
C ASN A 715 -34.99 29.02 2.03
N GLY A 716 -34.99 29.65 0.84
CA GLY A 716 -36.18 30.31 0.28
C GLY A 716 -36.07 30.99 -1.11
N THR A 717 -36.28 30.22 -2.18
CA THR A 717 -36.96 30.59 -3.46
C THR A 717 -36.61 31.85 -4.30
N ALA A 718 -36.41 31.58 -5.60
CA ALA A 718 -36.92 32.31 -6.78
C ALA A 718 -36.31 33.65 -7.27
N ALA A 719 -35.66 33.54 -8.45
CA ALA A 719 -35.85 34.35 -9.66
C ALA A 719 -35.82 35.90 -9.64
N ASN A 720 -34.68 36.42 -10.12
CA ASN A 720 -34.52 37.37 -11.24
C ASN A 720 -34.95 38.87 -11.11
N GLU A 721 -34.21 39.69 -11.88
CA GLU A 721 -34.46 41.09 -12.30
C GLU A 721 -34.10 42.27 -11.35
N THR A 722 -33.05 43.02 -11.76
CA THR A 722 -32.91 44.51 -11.83
C THR A 722 -33.29 45.41 -10.64
N ALA A 723 -32.63 46.54 -10.31
CA ALA A 723 -31.41 47.26 -10.71
C ALA A 723 -31.09 48.26 -9.54
N VAL A 724 -30.03 49.09 -9.44
CA VAL A 724 -29.60 50.26 -10.25
C VAL A 724 -28.31 50.84 -9.60
N GLU A 725 -27.29 51.23 -10.40
CA GLU A 725 -26.18 52.24 -10.23
C GLU A 725 -25.45 52.40 -8.87
N GLU A 726 -24.20 52.89 -8.73
CA GLU A 726 -23.13 53.39 -9.62
C GLU A 726 -21.90 52.43 -9.55
N GLU A 727 -20.77 52.53 -10.29
CA GLU A 727 -20.23 53.50 -11.26
C GLU A 727 -19.40 52.73 -12.35
N LEU A 728 -18.39 53.34 -12.97
CA LEU A 728 -17.47 52.82 -14.01
C LEU A 728 -15.99 53.15 -13.63
N PRO A 729 -14.93 52.87 -14.45
CA PRO A 729 -14.82 52.15 -15.74
C PRO A 729 -13.83 50.93 -15.65
N ASN A 730 -13.72 49.92 -16.52
CA ASN A 730 -13.84 49.76 -18.00
C ASN A 730 -12.71 50.44 -18.82
N PRO A 731 -12.28 49.96 -20.02
CA PRO A 731 -12.33 48.63 -20.65
C PRO A 731 -10.85 48.09 -20.91
N GLU A 732 -10.47 47.07 -21.69
CA GLU A 732 -11.08 46.26 -22.78
C GLU A 732 -10.68 44.76 -22.69
N GLU A 733 -11.68 43.89 -22.80
CA GLU A 733 -11.63 42.55 -23.44
C GLU A 733 -12.29 42.71 -24.86
N PRO A 734 -12.62 41.70 -25.73
CA PRO A 734 -12.76 40.23 -25.52
C PRO A 734 -12.39 39.24 -26.67
N VAL A 735 -12.32 37.94 -26.31
CA VAL A 735 -12.95 36.71 -26.88
C VAL A 735 -13.39 36.64 -28.37
N VAL A 736 -13.13 35.50 -29.07
CA VAL A 736 -14.13 34.57 -29.73
C VAL A 736 -13.49 33.21 -30.14
N THR A 737 -14.19 32.12 -29.84
CA THR A 737 -14.16 30.77 -30.47
C THR A 737 -15.59 30.18 -30.44
N PRO A 738 -15.97 29.11 -31.18
CA PRO A 738 -15.39 28.51 -32.40
C PRO A 738 -16.48 28.04 -33.45
N ILE A 739 -16.07 27.15 -34.37
CA ILE A 739 -16.86 26.19 -35.17
C ILE A 739 -17.49 26.68 -36.50
N ILE A 740 -17.20 25.92 -37.56
CA ILE A 740 -17.56 26.13 -38.95
C ILE A 740 -18.81 25.32 -39.34
N LEU A 741 -19.63 25.90 -40.20
CA LEU A 741 -20.87 25.32 -40.73
C LEU A 741 -20.60 24.20 -41.76
N ALA A 742 -21.45 23.18 -41.77
CA ALA A 742 -21.37 22.06 -42.72
C ALA A 742 -21.70 22.47 -44.17
N ALA A 743 -21.03 21.83 -45.13
CA ALA A 743 -21.45 21.80 -46.53
C ALA A 743 -21.34 20.37 -47.08
N ILE A 744 -22.49 19.77 -47.37
CA ILE A 744 -22.61 18.51 -48.11
C ILE A 744 -22.58 18.84 -49.60
N MET A 745 -21.82 18.11 -50.41
CA MET A 745 -22.23 17.71 -51.78
C MET A 745 -21.30 16.67 -52.42
N ALA A 746 -21.93 15.58 -52.88
CA ALA A 746 -21.58 14.58 -53.90
C ALA A 746 -20.22 14.62 -54.68
N GLY A 747 -19.66 13.43 -54.94
CA GLY A 747 -18.64 13.21 -55.99
C GLY A 747 -18.02 11.80 -55.98
N GLY A 748 -18.57 10.86 -56.76
CA GLY A 748 -18.26 9.42 -56.69
C GLY A 748 -16.99 8.91 -57.40
N GLY A 749 -16.78 7.59 -57.26
CA GLY A 749 -15.74 6.79 -57.93
C GLY A 749 -14.34 6.84 -57.28
N GLY A 750 -13.53 5.79 -57.28
CA GLY A 750 -13.76 4.40 -57.73
C GLY A 750 -12.47 3.73 -58.21
N GLY A 751 -12.05 2.65 -57.54
CA GLY A 751 -11.15 1.61 -58.09
C GLY A 751 -9.63 1.85 -58.06
N GLY A 752 -8.88 0.77 -57.79
CA GLY A 752 -7.42 0.66 -57.96
C GLY A 752 -6.60 1.14 -56.74
N GLY A 753 -5.63 0.41 -56.18
CA GLY A 753 -5.12 -0.93 -56.50
C GLY A 753 -3.71 -0.90 -57.11
N GLY A 754 -2.71 -1.35 -56.33
CA GLY A 754 -1.33 -1.58 -56.77
C GLY A 754 -0.38 -0.39 -56.54
N GLY A 755 0.72 -0.64 -55.83
CA GLY A 755 1.94 0.18 -55.92
C GLY A 755 2.85 -0.30 -57.06
N PRO A 756 4.17 -0.04 -57.04
CA PRO A 756 4.96 0.60 -55.97
C PRO A 756 5.16 2.11 -56.15
#